data_AF-A0A4Q2CYH2-F1
#
_entry.id   AF-A0A4Q2CYH2-F1
#
_cell.length_a   1.000
_cell.length_b   1.000
_cell.length_c   1.000
_cell.angle_alpha   90.00
_cell.angle_beta   90.00
_cell.angle_gamma   90.00
#
_symmetry.space_group_name_H-M   'P 1'
#
loop_
_entity.id
_entity.type
_entity.pdbx_description
1 polymer ?
#
loop_
_entity_poly.entity_id
_entity_poly.type
_entity_poly.pdbx_seq_one_letter_code
_entity_poly.pdbx_strand_id
1 'polypeptide(L)'
;MAATPSNIQVLPHAHDFRIDQQIINIFGNVSNERRDLILRLNPITDASHTRNRKTSPPDSECFPGTRKVVIKGITSWADTRIVLGTTTAHVYWSHGFAGSGKSAISLEIARIYASSGRLLASYFFFRNAGERSEMTRFAGTLASQLAAAVPATASFIKAAIEAEPGLLTQGVSLATQLEQLFYEPFRAAVKRGAIVKALTKGPFVVVIDGLDECEDKQGVTDFVDHMLDYFKRHPSIPLRFFIASRVEEHIRTRLQNDVVVLDNLDSHGADKDIEMYLEGSFQAAALKDRVIQEYAQAHGKWPTQSDMNELIVHIKGSFVLASTMFKFIVQPAAEEDPSTPMKRLPLTLKLNGLDPLYAQTLARSQHLSHFCHIISTIALLSEPLPIVKLASLLGIEAFEIVHVLLNLQAIIHVPGTDQEGEVTLCHTSLRDFLTTESRSGQFFVPPSFHLYLYGKWSFVDAHWRCFVQSGACDFVNEIERFKACQPLHVDRIPYCAFLCTMVFYSLLKKGLDNILYALTESASQLALAVESPDPRIRLWLEASYDGKPDGRLLTVQFTEQIYETLKHDLQRASTAIRDKFTEISGCRYVPNEEESRFRLFSDSVGSVHLSGIKIFNTIAIPPDLILRLNPIIDASHTRNLKTSPPDSECFPGTRRVVIKGITNWADTRIVLGTTTAHVYWFHGFAGSGKSAVSLEIARIYAGSGRLLASYFFFRGAGDRSGMTRFAVTLASQLVAAVPATAPFIGAAIEAEPGLLTQGVSLATQLERLIYEPFRAAVKRGVIVQTLIKGPFVVVIDGLDECEDKQGVMDFIDHMLDYFKRHSSIPLRFFIASRVEEHIRTRLQNDGVRLDNLPSHGVDKDIEMFLEGSFKAATLDNCVIQEYVRARGEWPTTSDMNELIMHINGSFVLASTVFKFIVQPATEEDPSTPMERLPLTLKINGLDPLYAQTLARSQHLPHFRHIISTIALLSEPLPVVGIASLLGIEAFEEPTKRAK
;
A
#
# COMPACT_ATOMS: atom_id res chain seq x y z
N MET A 1 -70.60 -54.66 -19.88
CA MET A 1 -70.42 -55.84 -20.75
C MET A 1 -68.94 -55.95 -21.11
N ALA A 2 -68.36 -57.14 -20.88
CA ALA A 2 -67.06 -57.66 -21.33
C ALA A 2 -65.78 -56.93 -20.82
N ALA A 3 -64.73 -57.56 -20.29
CA ALA A 3 -64.37 -58.98 -20.24
C ALA A 3 -63.45 -59.33 -19.03
N THR A 4 -63.55 -60.59 -18.64
CA THR A 4 -62.84 -61.37 -17.59
C THR A 4 -61.35 -61.66 -17.89
N PRO A 5 -60.58 -62.25 -16.93
CA PRO A 5 -59.12 -62.20 -16.87
C PRO A 5 -58.42 -63.33 -17.62
N SER A 6 -57.13 -63.13 -17.95
CA SER A 6 -56.23 -64.15 -18.49
C SER A 6 -55.65 -65.03 -17.38
N ASN A 7 -56.25 -66.22 -17.22
CA ASN A 7 -55.56 -67.37 -16.62
C ASN A 7 -54.40 -67.79 -17.52
N ILE A 8 -53.21 -67.98 -16.95
CA ILE A 8 -52.11 -68.70 -17.59
C ILE A 8 -52.33 -70.19 -17.30
N GLN A 9 -52.61 -70.98 -18.33
CA GLN A 9 -52.53 -72.45 -18.27
C GLN A 9 -51.22 -72.90 -18.93
N VAL A 10 -50.43 -73.69 -18.20
CA VAL A 10 -49.23 -74.33 -18.74
C VAL A 10 -49.52 -75.83 -18.88
N LEU A 11 -49.40 -76.33 -20.12
CA LEU A 11 -49.63 -77.71 -20.59
C LEU A 11 -51.10 -78.22 -20.55
N PRO A 12 -52.04 -77.57 -21.26
CA PRO A 12 -53.34 -78.18 -21.49
C PRO A 12 -53.19 -79.42 -22.40
N HIS A 13 -53.80 -80.54 -21.97
CA HIS A 13 -53.81 -81.85 -22.64
C HIS A 13 -52.58 -82.75 -22.49
N ALA A 14 -51.64 -82.46 -21.59
CA ALA A 14 -50.58 -83.43 -21.25
C ALA A 14 -51.15 -84.59 -20.42
N HIS A 15 -50.82 -85.83 -20.82
CA HIS A 15 -51.07 -87.06 -20.08
C HIS A 15 -49.77 -87.90 -20.10
N ASP A 16 -49.57 -88.71 -19.06
CA ASP A 16 -48.36 -89.54 -18.83
C ASP A 16 -47.03 -88.81 -18.53
N PHE A 17 -47.05 -87.79 -17.67
CA PHE A 17 -45.80 -87.23 -17.13
C PHE A 17 -45.63 -87.53 -15.63
N ARG A 18 -44.39 -87.80 -15.22
CA ARG A 18 -43.98 -88.06 -13.82
C ARG A 18 -42.98 -86.98 -13.42
N ILE A 19 -43.30 -86.21 -12.38
CA ILE A 19 -42.44 -85.15 -11.83
C ILE A 19 -41.80 -85.68 -10.54
N ASP A 20 -40.53 -86.05 -10.59
CA ASP A 20 -39.72 -86.30 -9.40
C ASP A 20 -38.88 -85.04 -9.09
N GLN A 21 -39.37 -84.26 -8.11
CA GLN A 21 -38.76 -83.08 -7.47
C GLN A 21 -38.48 -81.82 -8.33
N GLN A 22 -39.25 -80.75 -8.09
CA GLN A 22 -38.82 -79.38 -8.41
C GLN A 22 -39.17 -78.37 -7.30
N ILE A 23 -38.21 -77.50 -7.02
CA ILE A 23 -38.34 -76.22 -6.32
C ILE A 23 -38.77 -75.17 -7.35
N ILE A 24 -39.85 -74.45 -7.10
CA ILE A 24 -40.29 -73.33 -7.93
C ILE A 24 -39.50 -72.07 -7.52
N ASN A 25 -38.57 -71.63 -8.37
CA ASN A 25 -37.94 -70.31 -8.25
C ASN A 25 -38.75 -69.29 -9.08
N ILE A 26 -39.47 -68.40 -8.40
CA ILE A 26 -40.10 -67.24 -9.02
C ILE A 26 -39.01 -66.17 -9.22
N PHE A 27 -38.49 -66.03 -10.44
CA PHE A 27 -37.64 -64.90 -10.82
C PHE A 27 -38.51 -63.68 -11.11
N GLY A 28 -38.71 -62.82 -10.10
CA GLY A 28 -39.32 -61.50 -10.27
C GLY A 28 -38.39 -60.53 -11.03
N ASN A 29 -38.94 -59.84 -12.02
CA ASN A 29 -38.31 -58.95 -13.02
C ASN A 29 -37.69 -57.65 -12.46
N VAL A 30 -37.26 -57.60 -11.19
CA VAL A 30 -36.86 -56.37 -10.47
C VAL A 30 -35.53 -55.78 -11.01
N SER A 31 -34.67 -56.59 -11.62
CA SER A 31 -33.37 -56.14 -12.13
C SER A 31 -33.47 -55.34 -13.43
N ASN A 32 -34.52 -55.55 -14.24
CA ASN A 32 -34.74 -54.81 -15.48
C ASN A 32 -35.37 -53.44 -15.22
N GLU A 33 -36.31 -53.33 -14.28
CA GLU A 33 -36.97 -52.06 -13.96
C GLU A 33 -36.03 -51.03 -13.32
N ARG A 34 -35.10 -51.47 -12.46
CA ARG A 34 -34.12 -50.57 -11.85
C ARG A 34 -33.10 -50.07 -12.87
N ARG A 35 -32.71 -50.91 -13.83
CA ARG A 35 -31.82 -50.52 -14.95
C ARG A 35 -32.51 -49.53 -15.87
N ASP A 36 -33.78 -49.75 -16.20
CA ASP A 36 -34.60 -48.81 -16.99
C ASP A 36 -34.69 -47.44 -16.31
N LEU A 37 -34.97 -47.39 -15.00
CA LEU A 37 -35.02 -46.14 -14.26
C LEU A 37 -33.69 -45.38 -14.27
N ILE A 38 -32.56 -46.06 -14.05
CA ILE A 38 -31.23 -45.43 -14.07
C ILE A 38 -30.90 -44.89 -15.47
N LEU A 39 -31.26 -45.62 -16.53
CA LEU A 39 -31.09 -45.15 -17.91
C LEU A 39 -31.92 -43.90 -18.19
N ARG A 40 -33.17 -43.86 -17.73
CA ARG A 40 -34.04 -42.68 -17.89
C ARG A 40 -33.54 -41.46 -17.11
N LEU A 41 -33.04 -41.66 -15.89
CA LEU A 41 -32.47 -40.58 -15.07
C LEU A 41 -31.15 -40.03 -15.62
N ASN A 42 -30.46 -40.81 -16.46
CA ASN A 42 -29.20 -40.46 -17.10
C ASN A 42 -28.21 -39.77 -16.11
N PRO A 43 -27.71 -40.46 -15.07
CA PRO A 43 -26.85 -39.84 -14.05
C PRO A 43 -25.42 -39.59 -14.54
N ILE A 44 -24.76 -38.56 -13.99
CA ILE A 44 -23.34 -38.31 -14.17
C ILE A 44 -22.56 -39.17 -13.17
N THR A 45 -21.98 -40.28 -13.64
CA THR A 45 -21.38 -41.30 -12.76
C THR A 45 -20.05 -40.87 -12.14
N ASP A 46 -19.34 -39.95 -12.80
CA ASP A 46 -18.05 -39.41 -12.36
C ASP A 46 -18.15 -38.15 -11.48
N ALA A 47 -19.38 -37.74 -11.13
CA ALA A 47 -19.64 -36.74 -10.10
C ALA A 47 -19.68 -37.32 -8.68
N SER A 48 -19.73 -38.65 -8.52
CA SER A 48 -19.87 -39.30 -7.21
C SER A 48 -18.57 -39.38 -6.41
N HIS A 49 -18.67 -39.70 -5.11
CA HIS A 49 -17.50 -40.02 -4.27
C HIS A 49 -16.76 -41.30 -4.72
N THR A 50 -17.38 -42.15 -5.53
CA THR A 50 -16.79 -43.37 -6.10
C THR A 50 -16.13 -43.15 -7.46
N ARG A 51 -16.06 -41.91 -7.95
CA ARG A 51 -15.44 -41.59 -9.24
C ARG A 51 -13.98 -42.04 -9.30
N ASN A 52 -13.50 -42.29 -10.51
CA ASN A 52 -12.07 -42.50 -10.73
C ASN A 52 -11.34 -41.16 -10.65
N ARG A 53 -10.81 -40.83 -9.47
CA ARG A 53 -10.11 -39.57 -9.19
C ARG A 53 -8.93 -39.26 -10.12
N LYS A 54 -8.35 -40.27 -10.79
CA LYS A 54 -7.27 -40.08 -11.76
C LYS A 54 -7.76 -39.54 -13.10
N THR A 55 -8.95 -39.92 -13.51
CA THR A 55 -9.56 -39.49 -14.80
C THR A 55 -10.62 -38.42 -14.60
N SER A 56 -11.13 -38.28 -13.38
CA SER A 56 -12.24 -37.42 -12.99
C SER A 56 -11.81 -36.61 -11.76
N PRO A 57 -11.04 -35.52 -11.95
CA PRO A 57 -10.54 -34.67 -10.86
C PRO A 57 -11.70 -34.06 -10.05
N PRO A 58 -11.44 -33.51 -8.84
CA PRO A 58 -10.12 -33.39 -8.20
C PRO A 58 -9.63 -34.70 -7.56
N ASP A 59 -8.30 -34.84 -7.39
CA ASP A 59 -7.73 -35.93 -6.58
C ASP A 59 -7.82 -35.58 -5.10
N SER A 60 -8.90 -36.02 -4.47
CA SER A 60 -9.35 -35.56 -3.15
C SER A 60 -9.03 -36.53 -2.01
N GLU A 61 -7.90 -37.24 -2.01
CA GLU A 61 -7.56 -38.07 -0.84
C GLU A 61 -7.21 -37.20 0.38
N CYS A 62 -7.88 -37.42 1.51
CA CYS A 62 -7.41 -36.87 2.78
C CYS A 62 -6.24 -37.71 3.30
N PHE A 63 -5.13 -37.06 3.68
CA PHE A 63 -3.99 -37.79 4.24
C PHE A 63 -4.37 -38.36 5.61
N PRO A 64 -4.12 -39.66 5.89
CA PRO A 64 -4.53 -40.28 7.14
C PRO A 64 -4.02 -39.50 8.36
N GLY A 65 -4.92 -39.18 9.29
CA GLY A 65 -4.55 -38.45 10.50
C GLY A 65 -4.79 -36.94 10.44
N THR A 66 -4.90 -36.36 9.25
CA THR A 66 -5.08 -34.91 9.07
C THR A 66 -6.55 -34.47 9.15
N ARG A 67 -6.79 -33.18 9.40
CA ARG A 67 -8.11 -32.54 9.43
C ARG A 67 -9.13 -33.22 10.36
N LYS A 68 -8.67 -34.02 11.33
CA LYS A 68 -9.51 -34.77 12.28
C LYS A 68 -10.45 -33.88 13.07
N VAL A 69 -10.00 -32.69 13.47
CA VAL A 69 -10.81 -31.73 14.23
C VAL A 69 -12.00 -31.26 13.39
N VAL A 70 -11.75 -30.87 12.14
CA VAL A 70 -12.77 -30.43 11.19
C VAL A 70 -13.76 -31.56 10.90
N ILE A 71 -13.24 -32.75 10.54
CA ILE A 71 -14.07 -33.94 10.27
C ILE A 71 -14.92 -34.31 11.49
N LYS A 72 -14.38 -34.20 12.70
CA LYS A 72 -15.12 -34.45 13.94
C LYS A 72 -16.22 -33.41 14.16
N GLY A 73 -15.97 -32.13 13.87
CA GLY A 73 -16.98 -31.08 13.92
C GLY A 73 -18.15 -31.37 12.98
N ILE A 74 -17.84 -31.69 11.73
CA ILE A 74 -18.84 -32.03 10.71
C ILE A 74 -19.61 -33.30 11.11
N THR A 75 -18.93 -34.37 11.54
CA THR A 75 -19.62 -35.62 11.93
C THR A 75 -20.46 -35.45 13.19
N SER A 76 -20.00 -34.66 14.18
CA SER A 76 -20.80 -34.30 15.36
C SER A 76 -22.09 -33.58 15.00
N TRP A 77 -22.01 -32.60 14.08
CA TRP A 77 -23.19 -31.95 13.52
C TRP A 77 -24.06 -32.97 12.77
N ALA A 78 -23.48 -33.73 11.85
CA ALA A 78 -24.19 -34.67 10.99
C ALA A 78 -24.76 -35.90 11.70
N ASP A 79 -24.38 -36.17 12.95
CA ASP A 79 -24.92 -37.23 13.80
C ASP A 79 -25.89 -36.72 14.88
N THR A 80 -26.02 -35.40 15.04
CA THR A 80 -26.95 -34.80 16.01
C THR A 80 -28.39 -35.29 15.76
N ARG A 81 -29.11 -35.73 16.79
CA ARG A 81 -30.49 -36.22 16.62
C ARG A 81 -31.43 -35.06 16.28
N ILE A 82 -32.40 -35.33 15.41
CA ILE A 82 -33.46 -34.37 15.08
C ILE A 82 -34.58 -34.57 16.09
N VAL A 83 -34.80 -33.56 16.95
CA VAL A 83 -35.81 -33.57 18.00
C VAL A 83 -36.97 -32.67 17.60
N LEU A 84 -38.20 -33.17 17.75
CA LEU A 84 -39.41 -32.41 17.48
C LEU A 84 -39.48 -31.18 18.40
N GLY A 85 -39.64 -29.99 17.82
CA GLY A 85 -39.75 -28.72 18.56
C GLY A 85 -38.45 -27.95 18.77
N THR A 86 -37.30 -28.48 18.34
CA THR A 86 -36.01 -27.75 18.35
C THR A 86 -35.59 -27.39 16.92
N THR A 87 -35.08 -26.17 16.72
CA THR A 87 -34.47 -25.77 15.45
C THR A 87 -33.11 -26.45 15.29
N THR A 88 -33.03 -27.48 14.45
CA THR A 88 -31.76 -28.11 14.06
C THR A 88 -31.33 -27.62 12.68
N ALA A 89 -30.10 -27.11 12.57
CA ALA A 89 -29.53 -26.72 11.29
C ALA A 89 -29.32 -27.98 10.40
N HIS A 90 -30.01 -28.02 9.26
CA HIS A 90 -29.95 -29.14 8.30
C HIS A 90 -28.84 -28.99 7.27
N VAL A 91 -28.22 -27.81 7.20
CA VAL A 91 -27.15 -27.48 6.25
C VAL A 91 -25.89 -27.10 7.01
N TYR A 92 -24.76 -27.66 6.59
CA TYR A 92 -23.42 -27.27 7.03
C TYR A 92 -22.64 -26.80 5.82
N TRP A 93 -22.15 -25.58 5.86
CA TRP A 93 -21.36 -25.00 4.80
C TRP A 93 -19.91 -24.77 5.28
N SER A 94 -18.98 -25.55 4.71
CA SER A 94 -17.55 -25.40 4.95
C SER A 94 -16.90 -24.63 3.80
N HIS A 95 -16.30 -23.48 4.10
CA HIS A 95 -15.67 -22.63 3.10
C HIS A 95 -14.20 -22.35 3.36
N GLY A 96 -13.42 -22.09 2.32
CA GLY A 96 -12.00 -21.75 2.45
C GLY A 96 -11.29 -21.54 1.11
N PHE A 97 -10.03 -21.10 1.13
CA PHE A 97 -9.25 -20.82 -0.09
C PHE A 97 -8.89 -22.11 -0.88
N ALA A 98 -8.37 -21.96 -2.11
CA ALA A 98 -7.96 -23.10 -2.93
C ALA A 98 -6.80 -23.87 -2.29
N GLY A 99 -6.88 -25.20 -2.23
CA GLY A 99 -5.83 -26.01 -1.58
C GLY A 99 -5.88 -26.08 -0.05
N SER A 100 -6.93 -25.52 0.58
CA SER A 100 -7.22 -25.71 2.02
C SER A 100 -7.67 -27.14 2.39
N GLY A 101 -8.03 -27.98 1.40
CA GLY A 101 -8.39 -29.39 1.61
C GLY A 101 -9.89 -29.69 1.62
N LYS A 102 -10.75 -28.76 1.18
CA LYS A 102 -12.22 -28.91 1.09
C LYS A 102 -12.67 -30.23 0.43
N SER A 103 -12.25 -30.48 -0.81
CA SER A 103 -12.64 -31.71 -1.52
C SER A 103 -12.18 -32.98 -0.82
N ALA A 104 -11.03 -32.93 -0.14
CA ALA A 104 -10.53 -34.07 0.62
C ALA A 104 -11.39 -34.37 1.86
N ILE A 105 -11.84 -33.32 2.54
CA ILE A 105 -12.81 -33.43 3.64
C ILE A 105 -14.15 -33.95 3.10
N SER A 106 -14.67 -33.38 2.01
CA SER A 106 -15.92 -33.84 1.38
C SER A 106 -15.88 -35.32 1.02
N LEU A 107 -14.77 -35.80 0.43
CA LEU A 107 -14.58 -37.21 0.12
C LEU A 107 -14.59 -38.08 1.38
N GLU A 108 -13.90 -37.65 2.44
CA GLU A 108 -13.83 -38.40 3.69
C GLU A 108 -15.19 -38.46 4.39
N ILE A 109 -15.94 -37.34 4.43
CA ILE A 109 -17.31 -37.30 4.93
C ILE A 109 -18.20 -38.26 4.11
N ALA A 110 -18.11 -38.23 2.78
CA ALA A 110 -18.86 -39.16 1.95
C ALA A 110 -18.53 -40.63 2.26
N ARG A 111 -17.25 -40.98 2.45
CA ARG A 111 -16.81 -42.34 2.82
C ARG A 111 -17.33 -42.78 4.20
N ILE A 112 -17.25 -41.90 5.20
CA ILE A 112 -17.77 -42.15 6.56
C ILE A 112 -19.27 -42.45 6.49
N TYR A 113 -20.05 -41.64 5.78
CA TYR A 113 -21.50 -41.85 5.70
C TYR A 113 -21.89 -43.00 4.77
N ALA A 114 -21.12 -43.28 3.71
CA ALA A 114 -21.32 -44.44 2.86
C ALA A 114 -21.10 -45.74 3.63
N SER A 115 -20.01 -45.85 4.40
CA SER A 115 -19.70 -47.03 5.21
C SER A 115 -20.73 -47.29 6.33
N SER A 116 -21.33 -46.23 6.88
CA SER A 116 -22.44 -46.37 7.85
C SER A 116 -23.80 -46.69 7.21
N GLY A 117 -23.91 -46.61 5.88
CA GLY A 117 -25.15 -46.80 5.11
C GLY A 117 -26.10 -45.60 5.19
N ARG A 118 -25.57 -44.39 5.45
CA ARG A 118 -26.33 -43.14 5.62
C ARG A 118 -26.06 -42.08 4.56
N LEU A 119 -25.12 -42.31 3.64
CA LEU A 119 -24.94 -41.42 2.49
C LEU A 119 -26.06 -41.65 1.49
N LEU A 120 -26.85 -40.61 1.21
CA LEU A 120 -27.91 -40.65 0.19
C LEU A 120 -27.38 -40.33 -1.19
N ALA A 121 -26.55 -39.29 -1.28
CA ALA A 121 -25.97 -38.85 -2.53
C ALA A 121 -24.69 -38.06 -2.27
N SER A 122 -23.84 -38.04 -3.29
CA SER A 122 -22.62 -37.23 -3.33
C SER A 122 -22.47 -36.62 -4.73
N TYR A 123 -22.09 -35.35 -4.80
CA TYR A 123 -21.83 -34.66 -6.05
C TYR A 123 -20.59 -33.78 -5.90
N PHE A 124 -19.59 -34.00 -6.76
CA PHE A 124 -18.35 -33.25 -6.81
C PHE A 124 -18.33 -32.47 -8.12
N PHE A 125 -18.68 -31.19 -8.03
CA PHE A 125 -18.53 -30.27 -9.13
C PHE A 125 -17.06 -30.13 -9.49
N PHE A 126 -16.81 -29.91 -10.77
CA PHE A 126 -15.50 -29.56 -11.25
C PHE A 126 -15.64 -28.70 -12.49
N ARG A 127 -15.03 -27.52 -12.46
CA ARG A 127 -15.10 -26.54 -13.53
C ARG A 127 -14.60 -27.11 -14.87
N ASN A 128 -15.26 -26.75 -15.98
CA ASN A 128 -14.96 -27.24 -17.33
C ASN A 128 -15.04 -28.77 -17.49
N ALA A 129 -15.78 -29.48 -16.62
CA ALA A 129 -16.02 -30.91 -16.76
C ALA A 129 -17.29 -31.22 -17.57
N GLY A 130 -17.67 -30.33 -18.50
CA GLY A 130 -18.89 -30.43 -19.29
C GLY A 130 -20.14 -30.41 -18.39
N GLU A 131 -21.07 -31.33 -18.61
CA GLU A 131 -22.32 -31.39 -17.83
C GLU A 131 -22.11 -31.56 -16.31
N ARG A 132 -20.90 -31.96 -15.86
CA ARG A 132 -20.58 -32.04 -14.42
C ARG A 132 -20.36 -30.68 -13.76
N SER A 133 -20.01 -29.63 -14.52
CA SER A 133 -19.99 -28.24 -14.03
C SER A 133 -21.35 -27.54 -14.13
N GLU A 134 -22.42 -28.21 -14.56
CA GLU A 134 -23.76 -27.62 -14.72
C GLU A 134 -24.79 -28.24 -13.77
N MET A 135 -25.96 -27.60 -13.65
CA MET A 135 -27.11 -28.11 -12.89
C MET A 135 -28.06 -29.00 -13.69
N THR A 136 -27.90 -29.06 -15.01
CA THR A 136 -28.84 -29.70 -15.96
C THR A 136 -29.16 -31.16 -15.65
N ARG A 137 -28.17 -31.93 -15.16
CA ARG A 137 -28.33 -33.35 -14.77
C ARG A 137 -28.20 -33.58 -13.26
N PHE A 138 -28.14 -32.51 -12.48
CA PHE A 138 -27.89 -32.58 -11.03
C PHE A 138 -29.00 -33.35 -10.30
N ALA A 139 -30.27 -32.95 -10.47
CA ALA A 139 -31.40 -33.59 -9.82
C ALA A 139 -31.56 -35.07 -10.22
N GLY A 140 -31.41 -35.40 -11.51
CA GLY A 140 -31.45 -36.78 -12.00
C GLY A 140 -30.33 -37.65 -11.44
N THR A 141 -29.13 -37.08 -11.28
CA THR A 141 -27.97 -37.73 -10.68
C THR A 141 -28.19 -38.01 -9.19
N LEU A 142 -28.72 -37.04 -8.44
CA LEU A 142 -29.08 -37.24 -7.03
C LEU A 142 -30.20 -38.27 -6.86
N ALA A 143 -31.23 -38.24 -7.72
CA ALA A 143 -32.33 -39.20 -7.69
C ALA A 143 -31.88 -40.63 -7.98
N SER A 144 -30.94 -40.82 -8.90
CA SER A 144 -30.35 -42.12 -9.17
C SER A 144 -29.58 -42.66 -7.96
N GLN A 145 -28.78 -41.80 -7.29
CA GLN A 145 -28.09 -42.15 -6.05
C GLN A 145 -29.07 -42.42 -4.90
N LEU A 146 -30.15 -41.67 -4.79
CA LEU A 146 -31.24 -41.89 -3.82
C LEU A 146 -31.90 -43.26 -4.02
N ALA A 147 -32.23 -43.64 -5.27
CA ALA A 147 -32.75 -44.97 -5.60
C ALA A 147 -31.74 -46.09 -5.36
N ALA A 148 -30.44 -45.78 -5.44
CA ALA A 148 -29.36 -46.70 -5.09
C ALA A 148 -29.31 -46.96 -3.58
N ALA A 149 -29.26 -45.89 -2.79
CA ALA A 149 -29.13 -45.90 -1.33
C ALA A 149 -30.41 -46.34 -0.60
N VAL A 150 -31.58 -45.95 -1.11
CA VAL A 150 -32.90 -46.29 -0.54
C VAL A 150 -33.77 -46.88 -1.64
N PRO A 151 -33.71 -48.19 -1.91
CA PRO A 151 -34.44 -48.82 -3.02
C PRO A 151 -35.95 -48.58 -3.03
N ALA A 152 -36.56 -48.34 -1.86
CA ALA A 152 -37.98 -48.01 -1.74
C ALA A 152 -38.39 -46.71 -2.47
N THR A 153 -37.45 -45.80 -2.74
CA THR A 153 -37.72 -44.54 -3.46
C THR A 153 -37.90 -44.74 -4.96
N ALA A 154 -37.37 -45.83 -5.54
CA ALA A 154 -37.38 -46.07 -6.98
C ALA A 154 -38.80 -46.05 -7.58
N SER A 155 -39.78 -46.62 -6.88
CA SER A 155 -41.18 -46.63 -7.33
C SER A 155 -41.81 -45.23 -7.37
N PHE A 156 -41.46 -44.35 -6.42
CA PHE A 156 -41.95 -42.97 -6.40
C PHE A 156 -41.29 -42.12 -7.48
N ILE A 157 -39.98 -42.29 -7.69
CA ILE A 157 -39.26 -41.59 -8.75
C ILE A 157 -39.81 -42.01 -10.12
N LYS A 158 -40.03 -43.31 -10.34
CA LYS A 158 -40.64 -43.83 -11.57
C LYS A 158 -42.03 -43.22 -11.80
N ALA A 159 -42.87 -43.19 -10.77
CA ALA A 159 -44.20 -42.59 -10.86
C ALA A 159 -44.16 -41.09 -11.20
N ALA A 160 -43.19 -40.34 -10.68
CA ALA A 160 -43.01 -38.92 -11.02
C ALA A 160 -42.66 -38.72 -12.50
N ILE A 161 -41.69 -39.49 -13.03
CA ILE A 161 -41.29 -39.39 -14.44
C ILE A 161 -42.41 -39.88 -15.38
N GLU A 162 -43.23 -40.85 -14.96
CA GLU A 162 -44.40 -41.31 -15.72
C GLU A 162 -45.55 -40.30 -15.72
N ALA A 163 -45.77 -39.60 -14.61
CA ALA A 163 -46.77 -38.55 -14.51
C ALA A 163 -46.40 -37.31 -15.34
N GLU A 164 -45.11 -36.99 -15.40
CA GLU A 164 -44.58 -35.84 -16.15
C GLU A 164 -43.39 -36.27 -17.03
N PRO A 165 -43.63 -36.76 -18.26
CA PRO A 165 -42.55 -37.22 -19.15
C PRO A 165 -41.50 -36.16 -19.50
N GLY A 166 -41.86 -34.87 -19.40
CA GLY A 166 -40.97 -33.73 -19.58
C GLY A 166 -40.12 -33.36 -18.36
N LEU A 167 -40.27 -34.03 -17.22
CA LEU A 167 -39.66 -33.66 -15.93
C LEU A 167 -38.13 -33.54 -16.00
N LEU A 168 -37.47 -34.38 -16.80
CA LEU A 168 -36.01 -34.38 -16.99
C LEU A 168 -35.54 -33.52 -18.16
N THR A 169 -36.42 -32.73 -18.79
CA THR A 169 -36.07 -31.82 -19.87
C THR A 169 -35.65 -30.45 -19.32
N GLN A 170 -34.85 -29.69 -20.10
CA GLN A 170 -34.37 -28.37 -19.69
C GLN A 170 -35.46 -27.30 -19.53
N GLY A 171 -36.70 -27.57 -19.94
CA GLY A 171 -37.83 -26.64 -19.78
C GLY A 171 -38.43 -26.62 -18.36
N VAL A 172 -38.05 -27.57 -17.50
CA VAL A 172 -38.57 -27.68 -16.12
C VAL A 172 -37.55 -27.11 -15.14
N SER A 173 -38.01 -26.32 -14.16
CA SER A 173 -37.13 -25.69 -13.17
C SER A 173 -36.40 -26.74 -12.32
N LEU A 174 -35.15 -26.43 -11.93
CA LEU A 174 -34.35 -27.27 -11.04
C LEU A 174 -35.08 -27.55 -9.71
N ALA A 175 -35.79 -26.56 -9.17
CA ALA A 175 -36.59 -26.71 -7.96
C ALA A 175 -37.68 -27.78 -8.13
N THR A 176 -38.44 -27.74 -9.23
CA THR A 176 -39.46 -28.76 -9.54
C THR A 176 -38.83 -30.16 -9.66
N GLN A 177 -37.68 -30.26 -10.34
CA GLN A 177 -36.97 -31.52 -10.49
C GLN A 177 -36.51 -32.08 -9.13
N LEU A 178 -35.92 -31.26 -8.26
CA LEU A 178 -35.49 -31.67 -6.93
C LEU A 178 -36.66 -32.07 -6.03
N GLU A 179 -37.75 -31.30 -6.02
CA GLU A 179 -38.93 -31.62 -5.24
C GLU A 179 -39.51 -32.97 -5.69
N GLN A 180 -39.74 -33.18 -6.99
CA GLN A 180 -40.39 -34.40 -7.49
C GLN A 180 -39.48 -35.64 -7.53
N LEU A 181 -38.17 -35.49 -7.80
CA LEU A 181 -37.25 -36.62 -8.01
C LEU A 181 -36.43 -36.97 -6.78
N PHE A 182 -36.24 -36.03 -5.84
CA PHE A 182 -35.36 -36.24 -4.69
C PHE A 182 -36.11 -36.10 -3.36
N TYR A 183 -36.70 -34.93 -3.09
CA TYR A 183 -37.30 -34.64 -1.78
C TYR A 183 -38.59 -35.42 -1.52
N GLU A 184 -39.55 -35.39 -2.45
CA GLU A 184 -40.83 -36.10 -2.32
C GLU A 184 -40.66 -37.63 -2.23
N PRO A 185 -39.87 -38.28 -3.12
CA PRO A 185 -39.62 -39.71 -3.00
C PRO A 185 -38.98 -40.10 -1.66
N PHE A 186 -38.02 -39.32 -1.18
CA PHE A 186 -37.40 -39.56 0.14
C PHE A 186 -38.43 -39.41 1.27
N ARG A 187 -39.19 -38.31 1.28
CA ARG A 187 -40.22 -38.06 2.30
C ARG A 187 -41.31 -39.12 2.30
N ALA A 188 -41.73 -39.60 1.12
CA ALA A 188 -42.69 -40.69 0.98
C ALA A 188 -42.14 -42.00 1.57
N ALA A 189 -40.86 -42.31 1.33
CA ALA A 189 -40.20 -43.47 1.93
C ALA A 189 -40.08 -43.36 3.46
N VAL A 190 -39.80 -42.15 3.99
CA VAL A 190 -39.83 -41.88 5.45
C VAL A 190 -41.23 -42.15 6.00
N LYS A 191 -42.28 -41.55 5.41
CA LYS A 191 -43.67 -41.68 5.87
C LYS A 191 -44.19 -43.12 5.85
N ARG A 192 -43.79 -43.92 4.85
CA ARG A 192 -44.15 -45.35 4.76
C ARG A 192 -43.36 -46.25 5.71
N GLY A 193 -42.46 -45.70 6.53
CA GLY A 193 -41.64 -46.46 7.45
C GLY A 193 -40.57 -47.33 6.77
N ALA A 194 -40.34 -47.16 5.47
CA ALA A 194 -39.47 -48.01 4.67
C ALA A 194 -37.97 -47.89 5.05
N ILE A 195 -37.62 -46.85 5.82
CA ILE A 195 -36.24 -46.57 6.25
C ILE A 195 -36.05 -46.52 7.77
N VAL A 196 -37.05 -46.96 8.57
CA VAL A 196 -37.01 -46.89 10.05
C VAL A 196 -35.75 -47.52 10.64
N LYS A 197 -35.30 -48.65 10.10
CA LYS A 197 -34.07 -49.34 10.55
C LYS A 197 -32.78 -48.59 10.20
N ALA A 198 -32.77 -47.80 9.12
CA ALA A 198 -31.61 -46.96 8.79
C ALA A 198 -31.56 -45.71 9.67
N LEU A 199 -32.73 -45.15 10.00
CA LEU A 199 -32.87 -43.96 10.86
C LEU A 199 -32.40 -44.18 12.30
N THR A 200 -32.33 -45.42 12.79
CA THR A 200 -31.75 -45.70 14.11
C THR A 200 -30.26 -45.35 14.20
N LYS A 201 -29.57 -45.26 13.05
CA LYS A 201 -28.17 -44.86 12.96
C LYS A 201 -27.97 -43.34 12.88
N GLY A 202 -29.06 -42.56 12.79
CA GLY A 202 -29.04 -41.11 12.62
C GLY A 202 -29.56 -40.63 11.26
N PRO A 203 -29.57 -39.31 11.02
CA PRO A 203 -30.02 -38.73 9.77
C PRO A 203 -29.18 -39.17 8.57
N PHE A 204 -29.78 -39.15 7.39
CA PHE A 204 -29.06 -39.34 6.14
C PHE A 204 -28.33 -38.08 5.71
N VAL A 205 -27.22 -38.23 4.97
CA VAL A 205 -26.35 -37.13 4.55
C VAL A 205 -26.24 -37.08 3.03
N VAL A 206 -26.28 -35.87 2.49
CA VAL A 206 -25.90 -35.52 1.12
C VAL A 206 -24.63 -34.67 1.17
N VAL A 207 -23.65 -35.01 0.33
CA VAL A 207 -22.38 -34.30 0.24
C VAL A 207 -22.28 -33.60 -1.10
N ILE A 208 -22.16 -32.27 -1.09
CA ILE A 208 -21.94 -31.45 -2.29
C ILE A 208 -20.59 -30.76 -2.16
N ASP A 209 -19.66 -31.08 -3.05
CA ASP A 209 -18.33 -30.50 -3.09
C ASP A 209 -18.16 -29.58 -4.30
N GLY A 210 -17.46 -28.47 -4.10
CA GLY A 210 -17.11 -27.53 -5.16
C GLY A 210 -18.32 -26.77 -5.70
N LEU A 211 -19.30 -26.39 -4.87
CA LEU A 211 -20.49 -25.69 -5.38
C LEU A 211 -20.14 -24.37 -6.12
N ASP A 212 -19.00 -23.76 -5.77
CA ASP A 212 -18.41 -22.62 -6.49
C ASP A 212 -17.87 -22.96 -7.89
N GLU A 213 -17.59 -24.23 -8.17
CA GLU A 213 -17.10 -24.71 -9.47
C GLU A 213 -18.23 -25.02 -10.47
N CYS A 214 -19.48 -24.74 -10.10
CA CYS A 214 -20.62 -24.80 -11.00
C CYS A 214 -20.71 -23.54 -11.86
N GLU A 215 -20.83 -23.72 -13.17
CA GLU A 215 -20.91 -22.64 -14.16
C GLU A 215 -22.30 -21.97 -14.19
N ASP A 216 -23.34 -22.69 -13.74
CA ASP A 216 -24.72 -22.19 -13.63
C ASP A 216 -24.99 -21.55 -12.26
N LYS A 217 -24.54 -20.29 -12.10
CA LYS A 217 -24.73 -19.51 -10.86
C LYS A 217 -26.20 -19.33 -10.46
N GLN A 218 -27.10 -19.20 -11.44
CA GLN A 218 -28.53 -19.06 -11.16
C GLN A 218 -29.10 -20.40 -10.68
N GLY A 219 -28.73 -21.51 -11.31
CA GLY A 219 -29.06 -22.85 -10.83
C GLY A 219 -28.53 -23.14 -9.42
N VAL A 220 -27.31 -22.70 -9.08
CA VAL A 220 -26.78 -22.75 -7.70
C VAL A 220 -27.65 -21.96 -6.73
N THR A 221 -28.05 -20.75 -7.12
CA THR A 221 -28.96 -19.91 -6.32
C THR A 221 -30.30 -20.61 -6.09
N ASP A 222 -30.93 -21.09 -7.17
CA ASP A 222 -32.22 -21.77 -7.13
C ASP A 222 -32.16 -23.04 -6.29
N PHE A 223 -31.08 -23.81 -6.40
CA PHE A 223 -30.82 -24.99 -5.58
C PHE A 223 -30.74 -24.63 -4.09
N VAL A 224 -29.92 -23.64 -3.72
CA VAL A 224 -29.72 -23.25 -2.32
C VAL A 224 -31.01 -22.71 -1.72
N ASP A 225 -31.69 -21.79 -2.40
CA ASP A 225 -32.94 -21.19 -1.93
C ASP A 225 -34.02 -22.24 -1.74
N HIS A 226 -34.18 -23.14 -2.71
CA HIS A 226 -35.17 -24.21 -2.63
C HIS A 226 -34.84 -25.25 -1.54
N MET A 227 -33.56 -25.61 -1.36
CA MET A 227 -33.12 -26.49 -0.28
C MET A 227 -33.44 -25.89 1.10
N LEU A 228 -33.16 -24.60 1.30
CA LEU A 228 -33.45 -23.91 2.57
C LEU A 228 -34.95 -23.82 2.83
N ASP A 229 -35.76 -23.51 1.81
CA ASP A 229 -37.22 -23.51 1.91
C ASP A 229 -37.78 -24.90 2.26
N TYR A 230 -37.25 -25.96 1.64
CA TYR A 230 -37.64 -27.34 1.96
C TYR A 230 -37.40 -27.67 3.43
N PHE A 231 -36.23 -27.32 3.99
CA PHE A 231 -35.95 -27.56 5.42
C PHE A 231 -36.79 -26.70 6.36
N LYS A 232 -37.19 -25.51 5.93
CA LYS A 232 -38.15 -24.67 6.66
C LYS A 232 -39.55 -25.30 6.70
N ARG A 233 -40.01 -25.88 5.58
CA ARG A 233 -41.29 -26.62 5.51
C ARG A 233 -41.27 -27.94 6.24
N HIS A 234 -40.11 -28.59 6.31
CA HIS A 234 -39.96 -29.94 6.85
C HIS A 234 -38.83 -30.04 7.89
N PRO A 235 -38.91 -29.32 9.03
CA PRO A 235 -37.82 -29.23 10.00
C PRO A 235 -37.48 -30.56 10.69
N SER A 236 -38.36 -31.55 10.63
CA SER A 236 -38.14 -32.88 11.24
C SER A 236 -37.67 -33.95 10.24
N ILE A 237 -37.40 -33.59 8.98
CA ILE A 237 -36.95 -34.55 7.96
C ILE A 237 -35.56 -35.08 8.32
N PRO A 238 -35.31 -36.41 8.30
CA PRO A 238 -34.01 -36.97 8.68
C PRO A 238 -32.98 -36.90 7.54
N LEU A 239 -32.71 -35.68 7.06
CA LEU A 239 -31.85 -35.38 5.92
C LEU A 239 -30.95 -34.19 6.22
N ARG A 240 -29.66 -34.30 5.85
CA ARG A 240 -28.65 -33.25 6.02
C ARG A 240 -27.87 -32.99 4.75
N PHE A 241 -27.46 -31.74 4.54
CA PHE A 241 -26.59 -31.33 3.44
C PHE A 241 -25.27 -30.79 3.99
N PHE A 242 -24.18 -31.48 3.67
CA PHE A 242 -22.83 -30.93 3.80
C PHE A 242 -22.43 -30.33 2.46
N ILE A 243 -22.11 -29.04 2.46
CA ILE A 243 -21.70 -28.28 1.29
C ILE A 243 -20.29 -27.75 1.53
N ALA A 244 -19.38 -28.00 0.61
CA ALA A 244 -18.05 -27.41 0.61
C ALA A 244 -17.86 -26.53 -0.62
N SER A 245 -17.46 -25.28 -0.44
CA SER A 245 -17.21 -24.36 -1.55
C SER A 245 -16.25 -23.22 -1.19
N ARG A 246 -15.93 -22.35 -2.13
CA ARG A 246 -15.35 -21.02 -1.84
C ARG A 246 -16.43 -20.03 -1.42
N VAL A 247 -15.98 -18.89 -0.89
CA VAL A 247 -16.83 -17.76 -0.51
C VAL A 247 -17.09 -16.90 -1.73
N GLU A 248 -18.06 -17.30 -2.54
CA GLU A 248 -18.54 -16.49 -3.68
C GLU A 248 -19.84 -15.78 -3.32
N GLU A 249 -20.08 -14.59 -3.86
CA GLU A 249 -21.15 -13.71 -3.37
C GLU A 249 -22.54 -14.35 -3.51
N HIS A 250 -22.81 -14.99 -4.64
CA HIS A 250 -24.09 -15.66 -4.90
C HIS A 250 -24.31 -16.88 -4.00
N ILE A 251 -23.27 -17.50 -3.43
CA ILE A 251 -23.41 -18.59 -2.45
C ILE A 251 -23.53 -18.00 -1.04
N ARG A 252 -22.62 -17.09 -0.71
CA ARG A 252 -22.47 -16.44 0.61
C ARG A 252 -23.75 -15.76 1.06
N THR A 253 -24.37 -14.98 0.17
CA THR A 253 -25.58 -14.20 0.48
C THR A 253 -26.80 -15.07 0.85
N ARG A 254 -26.82 -16.35 0.49
CA ARG A 254 -27.90 -17.28 0.86
C ARG A 254 -27.53 -18.18 2.04
N LEU A 255 -26.30 -18.70 2.06
CA LEU A 255 -25.85 -19.64 3.08
C LEU A 255 -25.37 -18.97 4.38
N GLN A 256 -25.05 -17.67 4.39
CA GLN A 256 -24.81 -16.92 5.63
C GLN A 256 -26.14 -16.57 6.33
N ASN A 257 -26.76 -17.59 6.93
CA ASN A 257 -28.05 -17.50 7.60
C ASN A 257 -28.02 -18.32 8.90
N ASP A 258 -28.77 -17.90 9.92
CA ASP A 258 -28.88 -18.54 11.24
C ASP A 258 -29.31 -20.02 11.19
N VAL A 259 -29.90 -20.47 10.07
CA VAL A 259 -30.32 -21.88 9.87
C VAL A 259 -29.24 -22.78 9.26
N VAL A 260 -28.06 -22.23 8.96
CA VAL A 260 -26.90 -22.91 8.36
C VAL A 260 -25.72 -22.88 9.32
N VAL A 261 -25.05 -24.01 9.51
CA VAL A 261 -23.77 -24.03 10.25
C VAL A 261 -22.66 -23.54 9.33
N LEU A 262 -22.05 -22.43 9.68
CA LEU A 262 -20.92 -21.84 8.94
C LEU A 262 -19.60 -22.31 9.53
N ASP A 263 -18.70 -22.78 8.68
CA ASP A 263 -17.37 -23.20 9.08
C ASP A 263 -16.29 -22.69 8.12
N ASN A 264 -15.45 -21.79 8.62
CA ASN A 264 -14.33 -21.27 7.86
C ASN A 264 -13.12 -22.20 8.02
N LEU A 265 -12.87 -23.04 7.00
CA LEU A 265 -11.76 -23.97 6.98
C LEU A 265 -10.39 -23.29 7.14
N ASP A 266 -10.28 -22.02 6.73
CA ASP A 266 -9.04 -21.25 6.83
C ASP A 266 -8.71 -20.85 8.28
N SER A 267 -9.72 -20.84 9.16
CA SER A 267 -9.53 -20.63 10.61
C SER A 267 -9.03 -21.88 11.34
N HIS A 268 -9.11 -23.05 10.70
CA HIS A 268 -8.53 -24.28 11.23
C HIS A 268 -7.07 -24.35 10.79
N GLY A 269 -6.17 -23.95 11.69
CA GLY A 269 -4.72 -23.98 11.44
C GLY A 269 -4.28 -25.28 10.78
N ALA A 270 -3.70 -25.18 9.58
CA ALA A 270 -3.31 -26.33 8.76
C ALA A 270 -1.90 -26.84 9.07
N ASP A 271 -1.08 -26.06 9.75
CA ASP A 271 0.36 -26.31 9.88
C ASP A 271 0.68 -27.66 10.54
N LYS A 272 -0.05 -28.05 11.60
CA LYS A 272 0.12 -29.37 12.24
C LYS A 272 -0.30 -30.53 11.35
N ASP A 273 -1.35 -30.33 10.55
CA ASP A 273 -1.81 -31.35 9.60
C ASP A 273 -0.84 -31.46 8.41
N ILE A 274 -0.26 -30.34 7.99
CA ILE A 274 0.78 -30.28 6.96
C ILE A 274 2.08 -30.92 7.45
N GLU A 275 2.47 -30.67 8.70
CA GLU A 275 3.59 -31.34 9.35
C GLU A 275 3.40 -32.86 9.31
N MET A 276 2.23 -33.35 9.77
CA MET A 276 1.90 -34.77 9.75
C MET A 276 1.93 -35.36 8.32
N TYR A 277 1.38 -34.63 7.34
CA TYR A 277 1.44 -34.99 5.93
C TYR A 277 2.88 -35.12 5.43
N LEU A 278 3.73 -34.13 5.69
CA LEU A 278 5.12 -34.11 5.27
C LEU A 278 5.91 -35.22 5.95
N GLU A 279 5.78 -35.40 7.26
CA GLU A 279 6.48 -36.44 8.01
C GLU A 279 6.16 -37.82 7.46
N GLY A 280 4.88 -38.14 7.29
CA GLY A 280 4.46 -39.42 6.73
C GLY A 280 4.89 -39.58 5.26
N SER A 281 4.87 -38.51 4.47
CA SER A 281 5.31 -38.54 3.07
C SER A 281 6.81 -38.76 2.94
N PHE A 282 7.65 -38.06 3.72
CA PHE A 282 9.09 -38.27 3.75
C PHE A 282 9.47 -39.64 4.32
N GLN A 283 8.77 -40.13 5.34
CA GLN A 283 8.97 -41.48 5.84
C GLN A 283 8.64 -42.53 4.76
N ALA A 284 7.54 -42.36 4.04
CA ALA A 284 7.17 -43.25 2.94
C ALA A 284 8.19 -43.19 1.78
N ALA A 285 8.74 -42.01 1.48
CA ALA A 285 9.81 -41.85 0.50
C ALA A 285 11.09 -42.54 0.96
N ALA A 286 11.48 -42.36 2.22
CA ALA A 286 12.62 -43.04 2.82
C ALA A 286 12.47 -44.56 2.77
N LEU A 287 11.27 -45.13 2.92
CA LEU A 287 11.07 -46.58 2.79
C LEU A 287 11.24 -47.10 1.35
N LYS A 288 11.10 -46.24 0.34
CA LYS A 288 11.11 -46.62 -1.08
C LYS A 288 12.42 -46.30 -1.79
N ASP A 289 13.10 -45.23 -1.38
CA ASP A 289 14.31 -44.73 -2.03
C ASP A 289 15.55 -45.11 -1.22
N ARG A 290 16.39 -45.98 -1.79
CA ARG A 290 17.61 -46.47 -1.16
C ARG A 290 18.62 -45.35 -0.86
N VAL A 291 18.68 -44.30 -1.67
CA VAL A 291 19.59 -43.16 -1.43
C VAL A 291 19.18 -42.41 -0.16
N ILE A 292 17.88 -42.22 0.06
CA ILE A 292 17.35 -41.59 1.27
C ILE A 292 17.64 -42.46 2.50
N GLN A 293 17.49 -43.79 2.39
CA GLN A 293 17.78 -44.73 3.47
C GLN A 293 19.24 -44.67 3.93
N GLU A 294 20.18 -44.82 3.00
CA GLU A 294 21.62 -44.83 3.31
C GLU A 294 22.06 -43.50 3.91
N TYR A 295 21.53 -42.37 3.40
CA TYR A 295 21.84 -41.06 3.95
C TYR A 295 21.33 -40.91 5.39
N ALA A 296 20.08 -41.33 5.67
CA ALA A 296 19.50 -41.25 7.00
C ALA A 296 20.20 -42.17 8.01
N GLN A 297 20.69 -43.33 7.57
CA GLN A 297 21.52 -44.20 8.42
C GLN A 297 22.85 -43.56 8.80
N ALA A 298 23.49 -42.85 7.86
CA ALA A 298 24.79 -42.22 8.09
C ALA A 298 24.70 -40.88 8.85
N HIS A 299 23.61 -40.12 8.71
CA HIS A 299 23.49 -38.74 9.22
C HIS A 299 22.33 -38.50 10.20
N GLY A 300 21.51 -39.54 10.50
CA GLY A 300 20.35 -39.44 11.39
C GLY A 300 19.04 -39.12 10.67
N LYS A 301 18.01 -38.67 11.42
CA LYS A 301 16.66 -38.38 10.87
C LYS A 301 16.76 -37.35 9.75
N TRP A 302 16.31 -37.71 8.55
CA TRP A 302 16.17 -36.81 7.41
C TRP A 302 14.74 -36.84 6.86
N PRO A 303 14.11 -35.68 6.58
CA PRO A 303 14.56 -34.32 6.94
C PRO A 303 14.70 -34.13 8.46
N THR A 304 15.54 -33.17 8.88
CA THR A 304 15.67 -32.81 10.29
C THR A 304 14.42 -32.05 10.77
N GLN A 305 14.20 -31.94 12.07
CA GLN A 305 13.07 -31.14 12.58
C GLN A 305 13.18 -29.66 12.19
N SER A 306 14.40 -29.13 12.07
CA SER A 306 14.61 -27.77 11.59
C SER A 306 14.16 -27.61 10.14
N ASP A 307 14.53 -28.56 9.27
CA ASP A 307 14.11 -28.56 7.86
C ASP A 307 12.58 -28.60 7.75
N MET A 308 11.93 -29.43 8.58
CA MET A 308 10.48 -29.55 8.62
C MET A 308 9.80 -28.26 9.04
N ASN A 309 10.29 -27.61 10.10
CA ASN A 309 9.76 -26.33 10.57
C ASN A 309 9.89 -25.25 9.48
N GLU A 310 11.01 -25.20 8.78
CA GLU A 310 11.24 -24.24 7.70
C GLU A 310 10.36 -24.52 6.48
N LEU A 311 10.17 -25.79 6.09
CA LEU A 311 9.20 -26.17 5.05
C LEU A 311 7.79 -25.69 5.38
N ILE A 312 7.33 -25.89 6.62
CA ILE A 312 6.00 -25.47 7.06
C ILE A 312 5.82 -23.95 6.91
N VAL A 313 6.84 -23.17 7.29
CA VAL A 313 6.83 -21.70 7.13
C VAL A 313 6.70 -21.30 5.65
N HIS A 314 7.40 -21.98 4.74
CA HIS A 314 7.32 -21.71 3.30
C HIS A 314 5.98 -22.13 2.67
N ILE A 315 5.35 -23.17 3.20
CA ILE A 315 4.10 -23.74 2.66
C ILE A 315 2.87 -22.86 2.97
N LYS A 316 2.92 -22.05 4.03
CA LYS A 316 1.86 -21.09 4.44
C LYS A 316 0.45 -21.69 4.43
N GLY A 317 0.29 -22.89 4.97
CA GLY A 317 -1.03 -23.54 5.11
C GLY A 317 -1.61 -24.17 3.83
N SER A 318 -0.89 -24.22 2.71
CA SER A 318 -1.38 -24.80 1.44
C SER A 318 -0.97 -26.26 1.25
N PHE A 319 -1.91 -27.20 1.32
CA PHE A 319 -1.62 -28.63 1.07
C PHE A 319 -1.15 -28.89 -0.36
N VAL A 320 -1.61 -28.09 -1.32
CA VAL A 320 -1.20 -28.19 -2.73
C VAL A 320 0.27 -27.79 -2.87
N LEU A 321 0.69 -26.71 -2.22
CA LEU A 321 2.10 -26.29 -2.21
C LEU A 321 2.96 -27.31 -1.44
N ALA A 322 2.48 -27.82 -0.30
CA ALA A 322 3.15 -28.87 0.47
C ALA A 322 3.44 -30.11 -0.37
N SER A 323 2.41 -30.62 -1.07
CA SER A 323 2.55 -31.80 -1.94
C SER A 323 3.50 -31.53 -3.09
N THR A 324 3.47 -30.33 -3.64
CA THR A 324 4.33 -29.92 -4.75
C THR A 324 5.80 -29.84 -4.32
N MET A 325 6.10 -29.17 -3.21
CA MET A 325 7.45 -29.10 -2.65
C MET A 325 7.98 -30.48 -2.28
N PHE A 326 7.17 -31.32 -1.62
CA PHE A 326 7.54 -32.69 -1.32
C PHE A 326 7.93 -33.47 -2.59
N LYS A 327 7.05 -33.48 -3.60
CA LYS A 327 7.29 -34.17 -4.88
C LYS A 327 8.56 -33.68 -5.57
N PHE A 328 8.81 -32.37 -5.54
CA PHE A 328 10.03 -31.78 -6.10
C PHE A 328 11.30 -32.23 -5.36
N ILE A 329 11.26 -32.26 -4.02
CA ILE A 329 12.40 -32.68 -3.20
C ILE A 329 12.75 -34.15 -3.47
N VAL A 330 11.75 -35.04 -3.44
CA VAL A 330 11.97 -36.50 -3.53
C VAL A 330 11.97 -37.03 -4.97
N GLN A 331 11.90 -36.18 -5.98
CA GLN A 331 11.91 -36.65 -7.37
C GLN A 331 13.20 -37.42 -7.70
N PRO A 332 13.14 -38.49 -8.51
CA PRO A 332 14.34 -39.19 -8.95
C PRO A 332 15.31 -38.24 -9.66
N ALA A 333 16.62 -38.53 -9.57
CA ALA A 333 17.60 -37.84 -10.40
C ALA A 333 17.29 -38.08 -11.88
N ALA A 334 17.20 -37.01 -12.66
CA ALA A 334 16.97 -37.03 -14.10
C ALA A 334 18.15 -36.38 -14.82
N GLU A 335 18.26 -36.56 -16.15
CA GLU A 335 19.31 -35.93 -16.94
C GLU A 335 19.30 -34.39 -16.79
N GLU A 336 18.12 -33.80 -16.64
CA GLU A 336 17.92 -32.35 -16.47
C GLU A 336 18.23 -31.85 -15.05
N ASP A 337 18.18 -32.71 -14.03
CA ASP A 337 18.55 -32.38 -12.65
C ASP A 337 19.09 -33.62 -11.92
N PRO A 338 20.43 -33.77 -11.85
CA PRO A 338 21.08 -34.93 -11.23
C PRO A 338 21.12 -34.85 -9.69
N SER A 339 20.51 -33.83 -9.08
CA SER A 339 20.56 -33.61 -7.63
C SER A 339 19.86 -34.73 -6.85
N THR A 340 20.38 -35.05 -5.68
CA THR A 340 19.70 -35.94 -4.73
C THR A 340 18.70 -35.15 -3.89
N PRO A 341 17.71 -35.80 -3.25
CA PRO A 341 16.79 -35.12 -2.32
C PRO A 341 17.51 -34.31 -1.24
N MET A 342 18.66 -34.81 -0.77
CA MET A 342 19.53 -34.16 0.22
C MET A 342 20.12 -32.83 -0.26
N LYS A 343 20.33 -32.68 -1.57
CA LYS A 343 20.78 -31.42 -2.18
C LYS A 343 19.61 -30.50 -2.48
N ARG A 344 18.44 -31.04 -2.86
CA ARG A 344 17.26 -30.25 -3.18
C ARG A 344 16.62 -29.62 -1.95
N LEU A 345 16.50 -30.35 -0.85
CA LEU A 345 15.84 -29.84 0.36
C LEU A 345 16.47 -28.51 0.87
N PRO A 346 17.80 -28.40 1.10
CA PRO A 346 18.40 -27.13 1.52
C PRO A 346 18.31 -26.03 0.47
N LEU A 347 18.18 -26.38 -0.81
CA LEU A 347 17.90 -25.40 -1.86
C LEU A 347 16.49 -24.88 -1.69
N THR A 348 15.47 -25.75 -1.63
CA THR A 348 14.04 -25.40 -1.45
C THR A 348 13.78 -24.50 -0.23
N LEU A 349 14.59 -24.62 0.82
CA LEU A 349 14.48 -23.85 2.05
C LEU A 349 15.04 -22.41 1.96
N LYS A 350 15.94 -22.10 1.01
CA LYS A 350 16.48 -20.74 0.86
C LYS A 350 15.42 -19.74 0.36
N LEU A 351 15.65 -18.44 0.56
CA LEU A 351 14.78 -17.35 0.05
C LEU A 351 14.48 -17.41 -1.46
N ASN A 352 15.45 -17.88 -2.28
CA ASN A 352 15.29 -18.12 -3.72
C ASN A 352 15.18 -19.63 -4.05
N GLY A 353 14.89 -20.43 -3.05
CA GLY A 353 14.93 -21.89 -3.09
C GLY A 353 13.86 -22.55 -3.93
N LEU A 354 12.77 -21.82 -4.14
CA LEU A 354 11.63 -22.26 -4.92
C LEU A 354 11.81 -22.00 -6.43
N ASP A 355 12.86 -21.30 -6.84
CA ASP A 355 13.14 -20.98 -8.25
C ASP A 355 13.18 -22.22 -9.15
N PRO A 356 13.89 -23.31 -8.78
CA PRO A 356 13.89 -24.52 -9.59
C PRO A 356 12.50 -25.18 -9.67
N LEU A 357 11.72 -25.12 -8.57
CA LEU A 357 10.35 -25.64 -8.54
C LEU A 357 9.43 -24.81 -9.46
N TYR A 358 9.57 -23.48 -9.43
CA TYR A 358 8.84 -22.57 -10.32
C TYR A 358 9.20 -22.83 -11.77
N ALA A 359 10.50 -22.88 -12.10
CA ALA A 359 10.98 -23.17 -13.45
C ALA A 359 10.44 -24.50 -13.96
N GLN A 360 10.50 -25.57 -13.16
CA GLN A 360 9.98 -26.88 -13.56
C GLN A 360 8.46 -26.88 -13.76
N THR A 361 7.71 -26.20 -12.87
CA THR A 361 6.25 -26.11 -12.98
C THR A 361 5.83 -25.31 -14.22
N LEU A 362 6.51 -24.19 -14.49
CA LEU A 362 6.27 -23.33 -15.66
C LEU A 362 6.69 -24.00 -16.97
N ALA A 363 7.82 -24.71 -16.99
CA ALA A 363 8.32 -25.43 -18.17
C ALA A 363 7.33 -26.47 -18.70
N ARG A 364 6.58 -27.12 -17.81
CA ARG A 364 5.54 -28.09 -18.20
C ARG A 364 4.39 -27.44 -18.98
N SER A 365 4.17 -26.14 -18.81
CA SER A 365 3.06 -25.41 -19.45
C SER A 365 3.52 -24.44 -20.54
N GLN A 366 4.84 -24.31 -20.76
CA GLN A 366 5.42 -23.33 -21.69
C GLN A 366 4.98 -23.50 -23.15
N HIS A 367 4.53 -24.71 -23.51
CA HIS A 367 4.08 -25.05 -24.86
C HIS A 367 2.61 -24.65 -25.13
N LEU A 368 1.88 -24.23 -24.10
CA LEU A 368 0.46 -23.87 -24.22
C LEU A 368 0.30 -22.50 -24.90
N SER A 369 -0.76 -22.36 -25.71
CA SER A 369 -1.09 -21.07 -26.34
C SER A 369 -1.29 -19.99 -25.29
N HIS A 370 -0.84 -18.77 -25.59
CA HIS A 370 -0.92 -17.60 -24.72
C HIS A 370 -0.22 -17.74 -23.35
N PHE A 371 0.49 -18.84 -23.07
CA PHE A 371 1.19 -19.08 -21.79
C PHE A 371 2.01 -17.85 -21.37
N CYS A 372 2.98 -17.43 -22.19
CA CYS A 372 3.84 -16.31 -21.87
C CYS A 372 3.03 -15.03 -21.59
N HIS A 373 1.96 -14.77 -22.34
CA HIS A 373 1.15 -13.58 -22.14
C HIS A 373 0.37 -13.61 -20.82
N ILE A 374 -0.20 -14.77 -20.46
CA ILE A 374 -0.99 -14.95 -19.24
C ILE A 374 -0.10 -14.85 -18.00
N ILE A 375 1.02 -15.58 -17.97
CA ILE A 375 1.88 -15.60 -16.76
C ILE A 375 2.56 -14.25 -16.58
N SER A 376 2.97 -13.61 -17.69
CA SER A 376 3.49 -12.25 -17.68
C SER A 376 2.48 -11.29 -17.08
N THR A 377 1.23 -11.32 -17.55
CA THR A 377 0.17 -10.45 -17.03
C THR A 377 -0.04 -10.65 -15.54
N ILE A 378 -0.15 -11.89 -15.06
CA ILE A 378 -0.37 -12.19 -13.63
C ILE A 378 0.83 -11.74 -12.78
N ALA A 379 2.06 -11.88 -13.29
CA ALA A 379 3.26 -11.40 -12.61
C ALA A 379 3.27 -9.87 -12.46
N LEU A 380 2.82 -9.16 -13.49
CA LEU A 380 2.87 -7.69 -13.58
C LEU A 380 1.74 -6.97 -12.85
N LEU A 381 0.58 -7.62 -12.68
CA LEU A 381 -0.60 -7.00 -12.08
C LEU A 381 -0.37 -6.60 -10.61
N SER A 382 -0.62 -5.32 -10.30
CA SER A 382 -0.58 -4.82 -8.91
C SER A 382 -1.64 -5.50 -8.03
N GLU A 383 -2.85 -5.67 -8.56
CA GLU A 383 -3.96 -6.36 -7.91
C GLU A 383 -4.39 -7.56 -8.76
N PRO A 384 -4.69 -8.71 -8.14
CA PRO A 384 -5.12 -9.90 -8.85
C PRO A 384 -6.47 -9.65 -9.56
N LEU A 385 -6.67 -10.26 -10.72
CA LEU A 385 -7.87 -10.05 -11.55
C LEU A 385 -8.65 -11.36 -11.74
N PRO A 386 -9.98 -11.28 -11.94
CA PRO A 386 -10.77 -12.41 -12.42
C PRO A 386 -10.39 -12.83 -13.84
N ILE A 387 -10.64 -14.09 -14.16
CA ILE A 387 -10.29 -14.71 -15.45
C ILE A 387 -10.91 -13.97 -16.63
N VAL A 388 -12.17 -13.54 -16.54
CA VAL A 388 -12.83 -12.75 -17.60
C VAL A 388 -12.19 -11.39 -17.78
N LYS A 389 -11.71 -10.75 -16.70
CA LYS A 389 -10.98 -9.49 -16.81
C LYS A 389 -9.60 -9.69 -17.41
N LEU A 390 -8.90 -10.78 -17.07
CA LEU A 390 -7.66 -11.18 -17.72
C LEU A 390 -7.87 -11.45 -19.21
N ALA A 391 -8.94 -12.14 -19.59
CA ALA A 391 -9.31 -12.46 -20.97
C ALA A 391 -9.57 -11.17 -21.76
N SER A 392 -10.37 -10.26 -21.19
CA SER A 392 -10.61 -8.94 -21.76
C SER A 392 -9.34 -8.10 -21.89
N LEU A 393 -8.43 -8.18 -20.91
CA LEU A 393 -7.16 -7.46 -20.93
C LEU A 393 -6.23 -7.97 -22.04
N LEU A 394 -6.16 -9.28 -22.21
CA LEU A 394 -5.32 -9.96 -23.19
C LEU A 394 -5.92 -10.01 -24.60
N GLY A 395 -7.23 -9.78 -24.74
CA GLY A 395 -7.94 -9.92 -26.01
C GLY A 395 -8.05 -11.37 -26.46
N ILE A 396 -8.18 -12.31 -25.52
CA ILE A 396 -8.30 -13.76 -25.76
C ILE A 396 -9.55 -14.30 -25.05
N GLU A 397 -9.91 -15.55 -25.33
CA GLU A 397 -11.08 -16.18 -24.72
C GLU A 397 -10.77 -16.70 -23.31
N ALA A 398 -11.78 -16.69 -22.42
CA ALA A 398 -11.60 -17.11 -21.02
C ALA A 398 -11.12 -18.56 -20.90
N PHE A 399 -11.56 -19.45 -21.78
CA PHE A 399 -11.14 -20.86 -21.78
C PHE A 399 -9.63 -21.02 -22.02
N GLU A 400 -9.01 -20.13 -22.80
CA GLU A 400 -7.57 -20.16 -23.09
C GLU A 400 -6.76 -19.83 -21.83
N ILE A 401 -7.27 -18.90 -21.01
CA ILE A 401 -6.70 -18.59 -19.70
C ILE A 401 -6.86 -19.78 -18.76
N VAL A 402 -8.07 -20.34 -18.65
CA VAL A 402 -8.30 -21.47 -17.75
C VAL A 402 -7.41 -22.65 -18.13
N HIS A 403 -7.25 -22.93 -19.43
CA HIS A 403 -6.39 -24.01 -19.91
C HIS A 403 -4.95 -23.90 -19.39
N VAL A 404 -4.38 -22.68 -19.38
CA VAL A 404 -3.05 -22.44 -18.82
C VAL A 404 -3.07 -22.54 -17.29
N LEU A 405 -4.02 -21.87 -16.63
CA LEU A 405 -4.05 -21.76 -15.18
C LEU A 405 -4.30 -23.09 -14.46
N LEU A 406 -5.11 -23.99 -15.04
CA LEU A 406 -5.33 -25.33 -14.47
C LEU A 406 -4.04 -26.14 -14.36
N ASN A 407 -3.08 -25.91 -15.26
CA ASN A 407 -1.77 -26.56 -15.20
C ASN A 407 -0.83 -25.93 -14.16
N LEU A 408 -1.17 -24.74 -13.65
CA LEU A 408 -0.35 -23.97 -12.70
C LEU A 408 -0.94 -23.90 -11.29
N GLN A 409 -1.98 -24.70 -10.99
CA GLN A 409 -2.64 -24.75 -9.68
C GLN A 409 -1.71 -25.02 -8.49
N ALA A 410 -0.55 -25.61 -8.75
CA ALA A 410 0.49 -25.83 -7.75
C ALA A 410 1.06 -24.52 -7.17
N ILE A 411 1.12 -23.47 -7.98
CA ILE A 411 1.81 -22.20 -7.69
C ILE A 411 0.91 -20.96 -7.88
N ILE A 412 -0.26 -21.14 -8.49
CA ILE A 412 -1.30 -20.12 -8.69
C ILE A 412 -2.64 -20.66 -8.14
N HIS A 413 -3.31 -19.88 -7.29
CA HIS A 413 -4.71 -20.13 -6.93
C HIS A 413 -5.63 -19.66 -8.07
N VAL A 414 -6.30 -20.63 -8.69
CA VAL A 414 -7.31 -20.39 -9.73
C VAL A 414 -8.67 -20.29 -9.06
N PRO A 415 -9.46 -19.23 -9.27
CA PRO A 415 -10.79 -19.04 -8.66
C PRO A 415 -11.80 -20.13 -9.07
N GLY A 416 -12.93 -20.22 -8.35
CA GLY A 416 -14.05 -21.12 -8.66
C GLY A 416 -15.03 -20.55 -9.68
N THR A 417 -15.05 -19.21 -9.84
CA THR A 417 -15.74 -18.46 -10.90
C THR A 417 -14.79 -17.65 -11.78
N ASP A 418 -15.11 -17.53 -13.06
CA ASP A 418 -14.26 -16.78 -14.00
C ASP A 418 -14.53 -15.27 -13.95
N GLN A 419 -15.73 -14.88 -13.51
CA GLN A 419 -16.19 -13.49 -13.53
C GLN A 419 -15.83 -12.69 -12.27
N GLU A 420 -15.83 -13.34 -11.11
CA GLU A 420 -15.78 -12.65 -9.80
C GLU A 420 -14.54 -13.03 -8.99
N GLY A 421 -14.16 -14.32 -8.95
CA GLY A 421 -12.99 -14.75 -8.20
C GLY A 421 -11.68 -14.29 -8.83
N GLU A 422 -10.72 -13.87 -8.01
CA GLU A 422 -9.43 -13.36 -8.45
C GLU A 422 -8.37 -14.48 -8.58
N VAL A 423 -7.50 -14.38 -9.59
CA VAL A 423 -6.35 -15.27 -9.76
C VAL A 423 -5.19 -14.77 -8.89
N THR A 424 -4.82 -15.52 -7.85
CA THR A 424 -3.78 -15.10 -6.88
C THR A 424 -2.59 -16.05 -6.88
N LEU A 425 -1.41 -15.60 -6.49
CA LEU A 425 -0.22 -16.45 -6.36
C LEU A 425 -0.25 -17.23 -5.03
N CYS A 426 0.20 -18.50 -5.03
CA CYS A 426 0.32 -19.29 -3.80
C CYS A 426 1.38 -18.72 -2.84
N HIS A 427 2.43 -18.10 -3.39
CA HIS A 427 3.52 -17.52 -2.63
C HIS A 427 4.05 -16.26 -3.32
N THR A 428 4.41 -15.23 -2.54
CA THR A 428 4.85 -13.92 -3.06
C THR A 428 6.16 -14.01 -3.86
N SER A 429 7.06 -14.93 -3.50
CA SER A 429 8.34 -15.11 -4.21
C SER A 429 8.22 -15.61 -5.65
N LEU A 430 7.06 -16.14 -6.07
CA LEU A 430 6.82 -16.48 -7.48
C LEU A 430 6.81 -15.22 -8.34
N ARG A 431 6.26 -14.12 -7.82
CA ARG A 431 6.33 -12.83 -8.50
C ARG A 431 7.80 -12.41 -8.64
N ASP A 432 8.54 -12.40 -7.54
CA ASP A 432 9.96 -12.01 -7.56
C ASP A 432 10.81 -12.86 -8.52
N PHE A 433 10.49 -14.15 -8.65
CA PHE A 433 11.11 -15.05 -9.62
C PHE A 433 10.84 -14.59 -11.06
N LEU A 434 9.57 -14.47 -11.45
CA LEU A 434 9.16 -14.10 -12.83
C LEU A 434 9.67 -12.72 -13.26
N THR A 435 9.93 -11.84 -12.30
CA THR A 435 10.32 -10.45 -12.55
C THR A 435 11.83 -10.22 -12.41
N THR A 436 12.65 -11.27 -12.27
CA THR A 436 14.10 -11.18 -12.13
C THR A 436 14.81 -12.05 -13.17
N GLU A 437 15.42 -11.42 -14.19
CA GLU A 437 16.03 -12.12 -15.34
C GLU A 437 17.04 -13.20 -14.94
N SER A 438 17.92 -12.88 -13.99
CA SER A 438 18.94 -13.82 -13.49
C SER A 438 18.37 -15.03 -12.74
N ARG A 439 17.10 -15.00 -12.34
CA ARG A 439 16.42 -16.09 -11.63
C ARG A 439 15.55 -16.92 -12.58
N SER A 440 14.74 -16.27 -13.42
CA SER A 440 13.74 -16.94 -14.26
C SER A 440 14.21 -17.29 -15.66
N GLY A 441 15.32 -16.70 -16.15
CA GLY A 441 15.85 -16.95 -17.48
C GLY A 441 14.79 -16.77 -18.57
N GLN A 442 14.44 -17.85 -19.27
CA GLN A 442 13.43 -17.84 -20.33
C GLN A 442 11.99 -17.49 -19.86
N PHE A 443 11.70 -17.62 -18.56
CA PHE A 443 10.40 -17.23 -17.98
C PHE A 443 10.38 -15.79 -17.49
N PHE A 444 11.48 -15.05 -17.69
CA PHE A 444 11.55 -13.64 -17.33
C PHE A 444 10.49 -12.85 -18.08
N VAL A 445 9.73 -12.08 -17.32
CA VAL A 445 8.73 -11.17 -17.86
C VAL A 445 9.42 -9.84 -18.15
N PRO A 446 9.70 -9.52 -19.42
CA PRO A 446 10.39 -8.29 -19.75
C PRO A 446 9.45 -7.11 -19.44
N PRO A 447 9.95 -5.97 -18.96
CA PRO A 447 9.11 -4.82 -18.67
C PRO A 447 8.48 -4.21 -19.91
N SER A 448 9.06 -4.42 -21.09
CA SER A 448 8.43 -4.09 -22.35
C SER A 448 7.06 -4.76 -22.51
N PHE A 449 6.77 -5.84 -21.76
CA PHE A 449 5.44 -6.43 -21.68
C PHE A 449 4.38 -5.51 -21.03
N HIS A 450 4.77 -4.50 -20.23
CA HIS A 450 3.82 -3.48 -19.74
C HIS A 450 3.13 -2.72 -20.87
N LEU A 451 3.81 -2.55 -22.01
CA LEU A 451 3.21 -1.91 -23.19
C LEU A 451 2.10 -2.71 -23.83
N TYR A 452 2.24 -4.04 -23.80
CA TYR A 452 1.21 -4.93 -24.28
C TYR A 452 -0.06 -4.77 -23.43
N LEU A 453 0.08 -4.44 -22.14
CA LEU A 453 -1.03 -4.19 -21.20
C LEU A 453 -1.50 -2.73 -21.15
N TYR A 454 -0.70 -1.77 -21.63
CA TYR A 454 -0.89 -0.32 -21.45
C TYR A 454 -2.13 0.25 -22.17
N GLY A 455 -2.70 -0.47 -23.13
CA GLY A 455 -3.94 -0.07 -23.80
C GLY A 455 -5.16 0.02 -22.88
N LYS A 456 -5.09 -0.47 -21.64
CA LYS A 456 -6.20 -0.51 -20.67
C LYS A 456 -5.68 -0.23 -19.24
N TRP A 457 -5.68 1.05 -18.84
CA TRP A 457 -4.96 1.59 -17.68
C TRP A 457 -5.49 1.23 -16.28
N SER A 458 -4.57 0.92 -15.35
CA SER A 458 -4.53 1.22 -13.88
C SER A 458 -3.44 0.43 -13.11
N PHE A 459 -2.74 -0.55 -13.73
CA PHE A 459 -1.93 -1.56 -13.01
C PHE A 459 -0.39 -1.42 -13.08
N VAL A 460 0.15 -0.39 -13.74
CA VAL A 460 1.56 -0.35 -14.22
C VAL A 460 2.59 0.05 -13.15
N ASP A 461 2.18 0.75 -12.08
CA ASP A 461 3.11 1.47 -11.20
C ASP A 461 3.95 0.57 -10.26
N ALA A 462 3.42 -0.57 -9.79
CA ALA A 462 4.10 -1.38 -8.75
C ALA A 462 5.28 -2.21 -9.29
N HIS A 463 5.16 -2.80 -10.47
CA HIS A 463 6.18 -3.68 -11.03
C HIS A 463 7.38 -2.93 -11.62
N TRP A 464 7.13 -1.81 -12.29
CA TRP A 464 8.20 -1.03 -12.91
C TRP A 464 9.21 -0.49 -11.86
N ARG A 465 8.77 -0.29 -10.62
CA ARG A 465 9.63 0.02 -9.46
C ARG A 465 10.67 -1.07 -9.15
N CYS A 466 10.32 -2.35 -9.30
CA CYS A 466 11.24 -3.47 -9.08
C CYS A 466 12.24 -3.61 -10.24
N PHE A 467 11.81 -3.29 -11.47
CA PHE A 467 12.66 -3.40 -12.65
C PHE A 467 13.82 -2.39 -12.67
N VAL A 468 13.55 -1.11 -12.40
CA VAL A 468 14.57 -0.03 -12.35
C VAL A 468 15.62 -0.30 -11.26
N GLN A 469 15.31 -1.16 -10.29
CA GLN A 469 16.23 -1.55 -9.22
C GLN A 469 17.08 -2.80 -9.55
N SER A 470 16.75 -3.54 -10.61
CA SER A 470 17.49 -4.74 -11.02
C SER A 470 18.70 -4.36 -11.88
N GLY A 471 19.92 -4.64 -11.40
CA GLY A 471 21.16 -4.28 -12.09
C GLY A 471 21.52 -5.15 -13.32
N ALA A 472 20.55 -5.85 -13.91
CA ALA A 472 20.79 -6.93 -14.88
C ALA A 472 20.36 -6.61 -16.32
N CYS A 473 19.64 -5.51 -16.58
CA CYS A 473 19.01 -5.28 -17.89
C CYS A 473 19.59 -4.05 -18.62
N ASP A 474 19.99 -4.23 -19.88
CA ASP A 474 20.48 -3.15 -20.75
C ASP A 474 19.31 -2.39 -21.40
N PHE A 475 19.05 -1.18 -20.89
CA PHE A 475 17.95 -0.31 -21.31
C PHE A 475 17.96 0.02 -22.81
N VAL A 476 19.14 0.08 -23.45
CA VAL A 476 19.27 0.37 -24.89
C VAL A 476 18.80 -0.84 -25.70
N ASN A 477 19.17 -2.05 -25.29
CA ASN A 477 18.75 -3.27 -25.97
C ASN A 477 17.24 -3.49 -25.90
N GLU A 478 16.56 -3.10 -24.81
CA GLU A 478 15.08 -3.18 -24.76
C GLU A 478 14.41 -2.16 -25.69
N ILE A 479 14.94 -0.93 -25.81
CA ILE A 479 14.47 0.06 -26.79
C ILE A 479 14.66 -0.46 -28.22
N GLU A 480 15.81 -1.05 -28.53
CA GLU A 480 16.12 -1.60 -29.86
C GLU A 480 15.34 -2.88 -30.19
N ARG A 481 15.17 -3.81 -29.23
CA ARG A 481 14.28 -4.98 -29.39
C ARG A 481 12.84 -4.53 -29.65
N PHE A 482 12.39 -3.46 -29.00
CA PHE A 482 11.06 -2.90 -29.22
C PHE A 482 10.90 -2.24 -30.61
N LYS A 483 11.93 -1.56 -31.12
CA LYS A 483 11.97 -1.08 -32.52
C LYS A 483 11.87 -2.23 -33.53
N ALA A 484 12.46 -3.38 -33.20
CA ALA A 484 12.48 -4.57 -34.07
C ALA A 484 11.18 -5.41 -34.02
N CYS A 485 10.45 -5.42 -32.90
CA CYS A 485 9.31 -6.33 -32.66
C CYS A 485 7.92 -5.76 -32.99
N GLN A 486 7.78 -4.78 -33.89
CA GLN A 486 6.46 -4.24 -34.23
C GLN A 486 5.56 -5.29 -34.95
N PRO A 487 4.40 -5.68 -34.39
CA PRO A 487 3.39 -6.41 -35.15
C PRO A 487 2.52 -5.40 -35.92
N LEU A 488 2.32 -5.71 -37.19
CA LEU A 488 1.30 -5.12 -38.05
C LEU A 488 -0.08 -5.42 -37.47
N HIS A 489 -0.68 -4.55 -36.67
CA HIS A 489 -2.12 -4.24 -36.73
C HIS A 489 -2.52 -3.15 -35.71
N VAL A 490 -3.03 -2.06 -36.30
CA VAL A 490 -4.14 -1.16 -35.94
C VAL A 490 -4.56 -1.11 -34.45
N ASP A 491 -4.60 0.13 -33.92
CA ASP A 491 -5.11 0.56 -32.60
C ASP A 491 -4.16 0.56 -31.39
N ARG A 492 -2.93 1.10 -31.55
CA ARG A 492 -2.08 1.48 -30.39
C ARG A 492 -1.78 2.97 -30.32
N ILE A 493 -1.66 3.46 -29.08
CA ILE A 493 -1.13 4.79 -28.73
C ILE A 493 0.23 4.98 -29.43
N PRO A 494 0.56 6.17 -29.98
CA PRO A 494 1.81 6.38 -30.69
C PRO A 494 3.02 6.09 -29.79
N TYR A 495 3.95 5.29 -30.30
CA TYR A 495 5.33 5.04 -29.83
C TYR A 495 5.93 6.14 -28.92
N CYS A 496 5.70 7.39 -29.29
CA CYS A 496 6.17 8.59 -28.60
C CYS A 496 5.62 8.75 -27.15
N ALA A 497 4.35 8.43 -26.88
CA ALA A 497 3.76 8.60 -25.54
C ALA A 497 4.33 7.60 -24.51
N PHE A 498 4.70 6.41 -24.98
CA PHE A 498 5.40 5.42 -24.16
C PHE A 498 6.81 5.88 -23.80
N LEU A 499 7.60 6.30 -24.80
CA LEU A 499 8.96 6.80 -24.56
C LEU A 499 8.97 7.97 -23.58
N CYS A 500 7.99 8.88 -23.69
CA CYS A 500 7.84 9.98 -22.74
C CYS A 500 7.61 9.48 -21.30
N THR A 501 6.73 8.51 -21.10
CA THR A 501 6.44 7.93 -19.78
C THR A 501 7.68 7.22 -19.19
N MET A 502 8.44 6.52 -20.04
CA MET A 502 9.66 5.80 -19.67
C MET A 502 10.78 6.73 -19.20
N VAL A 503 11.02 7.84 -19.90
CA VAL A 503 12.05 8.83 -19.54
C VAL A 503 11.79 9.39 -18.15
N PHE A 504 10.56 9.79 -17.87
CA PHE A 504 10.23 10.40 -16.58
C PHE A 504 10.36 9.42 -15.42
N TYR A 505 9.99 8.15 -15.62
CA TYR A 505 10.13 7.16 -14.57
C TYR A 505 11.60 6.76 -14.32
N SER A 506 12.42 6.69 -15.38
CA SER A 506 13.87 6.45 -15.27
C SER A 506 14.60 7.60 -14.55
N LEU A 507 14.15 8.85 -14.72
CA LEU A 507 14.70 10.03 -14.03
C LEU A 507 14.40 10.05 -12.52
N LEU A 508 13.39 9.30 -12.05
CA LEU A 508 12.91 9.36 -10.66
C LEU A 508 13.46 8.26 -9.72
N LYS A 509 14.24 7.27 -10.20
CA LYS A 509 14.60 6.10 -9.35
C LYS A 509 16.04 5.55 -9.32
N LYS A 510 16.97 5.77 -10.28
CA LYS A 510 18.46 5.52 -10.17
C LYS A 510 19.21 5.64 -11.54
N GLY A 511 20.47 6.10 -11.56
CA GLY A 511 21.37 6.20 -12.75
C GLY A 511 22.28 4.97 -12.97
N LEU A 512 23.20 4.82 -13.96
CA LEU A 512 23.77 5.58 -15.11
C LEU A 512 24.36 4.48 -16.06
N ASP A 513 24.21 4.46 -17.39
CA ASP A 513 25.04 5.18 -18.40
C ASP A 513 24.29 5.46 -19.73
N ASN A 514 23.12 4.84 -19.92
CA ASN A 514 22.34 4.89 -21.17
C ASN A 514 21.31 6.04 -21.25
N ILE A 515 21.36 6.97 -20.28
CA ILE A 515 20.40 8.06 -20.09
C ILE A 515 20.42 9.06 -21.24
N LEU A 516 21.59 9.33 -21.82
CA LEU A 516 21.77 10.42 -22.79
C LEU A 516 21.09 10.13 -24.13
N TYR A 517 21.23 8.89 -24.61
CA TYR A 517 20.55 8.42 -25.82
C TYR A 517 19.03 8.40 -25.61
N ALA A 518 18.58 7.84 -24.48
CA ALA A 518 17.17 7.76 -24.13
C ALA A 518 16.49 9.14 -24.00
N LEU A 519 17.16 10.11 -23.38
CA LEU A 519 16.65 11.48 -23.22
C LEU A 519 16.52 12.21 -24.56
N THR A 520 17.57 12.14 -25.38
CA THR A 520 17.63 12.87 -26.66
C THR A 520 16.63 12.28 -27.66
N GLU A 521 16.58 10.95 -27.78
CA GLU A 521 15.62 10.27 -28.64
C GLU A 521 14.18 10.56 -28.20
N SER A 522 13.90 10.54 -26.89
CA SER A 522 12.53 10.75 -26.40
C SER A 522 12.05 12.19 -26.53
N ALA A 523 12.93 13.19 -26.36
CA ALA A 523 12.59 14.59 -26.60
C ALA A 523 12.27 14.86 -28.08
N SER A 524 13.04 14.26 -28.99
CA SER A 524 12.79 14.32 -30.44
C SER A 524 11.45 13.66 -30.81
N GLN A 525 11.18 12.46 -30.29
CA GLN A 525 9.93 11.74 -30.55
C GLN A 525 8.70 12.45 -29.96
N LEU A 526 8.84 13.13 -28.82
CA LEU A 526 7.78 13.97 -28.24
C LEU A 526 7.45 15.16 -29.15
N ALA A 527 8.46 15.87 -29.64
CA ALA A 527 8.28 16.99 -30.55
C ALA A 527 7.52 16.55 -31.81
N LEU A 528 7.92 15.44 -32.42
CA LEU A 528 7.26 14.87 -33.60
C LEU A 528 5.80 14.47 -33.34
N ALA A 529 5.50 13.90 -32.17
CA ALA A 529 4.15 13.46 -31.82
C ALA A 529 3.16 14.62 -31.65
N VAL A 530 3.60 15.72 -31.04
CA VAL A 530 2.75 16.90 -30.83
C VAL A 530 2.59 17.71 -32.13
N GLU A 531 3.62 17.74 -32.98
CA GLU A 531 3.58 18.41 -34.27
C GLU A 531 2.59 17.74 -35.25
N SER A 532 2.39 16.41 -35.17
CA SER A 532 1.36 15.65 -35.91
C SER A 532 0.39 14.91 -34.96
N PRO A 533 -0.58 15.61 -34.37
CA PRO A 533 -1.33 15.11 -33.23
C PRO A 533 -2.31 14.01 -33.62
N ASP A 534 -2.08 12.81 -33.10
CA ASP A 534 -3.11 11.77 -32.97
C ASP A 534 -4.12 12.19 -31.89
N PRO A 535 -5.44 11.99 -32.09
CA PRO A 535 -6.47 12.32 -31.09
C PRO A 535 -6.22 11.73 -29.69
N ARG A 536 -5.48 10.62 -29.60
CA ARG A 536 -5.16 9.91 -28.35
C ARG A 536 -4.05 10.57 -27.54
N ILE A 537 -3.28 11.50 -28.10
CA ILE A 537 -2.25 12.27 -27.36
C ILE A 537 -2.90 13.15 -26.28
N ARG A 538 -4.12 13.63 -26.53
CA ARG A 538 -4.89 14.40 -25.55
C ARG A 538 -5.19 13.60 -24.27
N LEU A 539 -5.59 12.34 -24.42
CA LEU A 539 -5.86 11.43 -23.30
C LEU A 539 -4.61 11.21 -22.43
N TRP A 540 -3.43 11.21 -23.05
CA TRP A 540 -2.15 11.12 -22.34
C TRP A 540 -1.80 12.43 -21.61
N LEU A 541 -2.01 13.60 -22.22
CA LEU A 541 -1.77 14.91 -21.59
C LEU A 541 -2.65 15.15 -20.35
N GLU A 542 -3.89 14.66 -20.38
CA GLU A 542 -4.90 14.83 -19.32
C GLU A 542 -4.78 13.78 -18.19
N ALA A 543 -4.06 12.68 -18.42
CA ALA A 543 -3.88 11.61 -17.44
C ALA A 543 -3.02 12.00 -16.24
N SER A 544 -3.35 11.47 -15.07
CA SER A 544 -2.64 11.71 -13.81
C SER A 544 -1.96 10.43 -13.30
N TYR A 545 -0.68 10.53 -12.94
CA TYR A 545 0.13 9.44 -12.40
C TYR A 545 0.28 9.58 -10.88
N ASP A 546 0.26 8.45 -10.17
CA ASP A 546 0.55 8.34 -8.73
C ASP A 546 1.88 7.62 -8.53
N GLY A 547 2.91 8.32 -8.08
CA GLY A 547 4.23 7.75 -7.79
C GLY A 547 4.92 8.44 -6.62
N LYS A 548 5.52 7.66 -5.70
CA LYS A 548 6.43 8.20 -4.68
C LYS A 548 7.84 8.26 -5.26
N PRO A 549 8.44 9.44 -5.38
CA PRO A 549 9.81 9.55 -5.85
C PRO A 549 10.79 9.00 -4.83
N ASP A 550 11.81 8.30 -5.31
CA ASP A 550 12.96 7.91 -4.49
C ASP A 550 13.86 9.14 -4.43
N GLY A 551 14.11 9.69 -3.23
CA GLY A 551 14.74 11.00 -2.99
C GLY A 551 16.23 11.10 -3.36
N ARG A 552 16.63 10.56 -4.52
CA ARG A 552 17.99 10.61 -5.05
C ARG A 552 18.12 11.68 -6.13
N LEU A 553 19.01 12.63 -5.86
CA LEU A 553 19.49 13.64 -6.81
C LEU A 553 20.26 12.99 -7.97
N LEU A 554 19.71 13.07 -9.19
CA LEU A 554 20.39 12.66 -10.43
C LEU A 554 21.04 13.88 -11.10
N THR A 555 22.37 13.90 -11.18
CA THR A 555 23.14 14.91 -11.91
C THR A 555 23.62 14.30 -13.23
N VAL A 556 23.13 14.78 -14.37
CA VAL A 556 23.56 14.33 -15.71
C VAL A 556 24.41 15.43 -16.35
N GLN A 557 25.63 15.10 -16.77
CA GLN A 557 26.50 16.02 -17.52
C GLN A 557 26.23 15.89 -19.02
N PHE A 558 25.98 17.01 -19.69
CA PHE A 558 25.76 17.08 -21.13
C PHE A 558 27.00 17.63 -21.83
N THR A 559 27.22 17.20 -23.07
CA THR A 559 27.99 18.04 -24.00
C THR A 559 27.11 19.21 -24.43
N GLU A 560 27.72 20.36 -24.74
CA GLU A 560 27.01 21.57 -25.16
C GLU A 560 26.06 21.30 -26.34
N GLN A 561 26.48 20.44 -27.28
CA GLN A 561 25.70 20.05 -28.43
C GLN A 561 24.43 19.26 -28.05
N ILE A 562 24.53 18.29 -27.15
CA ILE A 562 23.38 17.48 -26.72
C ILE A 562 22.41 18.32 -25.89
N TYR A 563 22.94 19.25 -25.10
CA TYR A 563 22.13 20.22 -24.37
C TYR A 563 21.31 21.11 -25.30
N GLU A 564 21.92 21.67 -26.36
CA GLU A 564 21.21 22.52 -27.31
C GLU A 564 20.18 21.71 -28.15
N THR A 565 20.46 20.46 -28.51
CA THR A 565 19.48 19.59 -29.18
C THR A 565 18.27 19.30 -28.29
N LEU A 566 18.51 18.92 -27.03
CA LEU A 566 17.44 18.65 -26.06
C LEU A 566 16.58 19.90 -25.83
N LYS A 567 17.22 21.06 -25.66
CA LYS A 567 16.56 22.35 -25.49
C LYS A 567 15.72 22.73 -26.70
N HIS A 568 16.23 22.55 -27.91
CA HIS A 568 15.52 22.84 -29.15
C HIS A 568 14.27 21.97 -29.31
N ASP A 569 14.37 20.65 -29.13
CA ASP A 569 13.24 19.73 -29.35
C ASP A 569 12.16 19.91 -28.27
N LEU A 570 12.55 20.21 -27.02
CA LEU A 570 11.61 20.56 -25.97
C LEU A 570 10.89 21.90 -26.23
N GLN A 571 11.59 22.89 -26.77
CA GLN A 571 10.99 24.19 -27.16
C GLN A 571 10.00 24.02 -28.31
N ARG A 572 10.31 23.17 -29.29
CA ARG A 572 9.40 22.81 -30.39
C ARG A 572 8.13 22.15 -29.88
N ALA A 573 8.26 21.10 -29.05
CA ALA A 573 7.13 20.44 -28.41
C ALA A 573 6.28 21.44 -27.61
N SER A 574 6.92 22.34 -26.86
CA SER A 574 6.24 23.36 -26.06
C SER A 574 5.38 24.32 -26.87
N THR A 575 5.93 24.81 -27.97
CA THR A 575 5.24 25.74 -28.87
C THR A 575 4.03 25.05 -29.50
N ALA A 576 4.20 23.81 -29.98
CA ALA A 576 3.13 23.03 -30.58
C ALA A 576 2.00 22.67 -29.59
N ILE A 577 2.31 22.39 -28.32
CA ILE A 577 1.27 22.14 -27.29
C ILE A 577 0.49 23.42 -27.01
N ARG A 578 1.17 24.56 -26.85
CA ARG A 578 0.55 25.86 -26.52
C ARG A 578 -0.37 26.34 -27.63
N ASP A 579 0.01 26.14 -28.88
CA ASP A 579 -0.77 26.55 -30.04
C ASP A 579 -2.00 25.65 -30.26
N LYS A 580 -1.91 24.35 -29.94
CA LYS A 580 -2.97 23.37 -30.23
C LYS A 580 -3.87 23.02 -29.04
N PHE A 581 -3.46 23.31 -27.80
CA PHE A 581 -4.17 22.94 -26.56
C PHE A 581 -4.25 24.10 -25.55
N THR A 582 -4.82 25.23 -25.95
CA THR A 582 -4.86 26.52 -25.21
C THR A 582 -5.63 26.49 -23.87
N GLU A 583 -6.49 25.51 -23.62
CA GLU A 583 -7.40 25.44 -22.46
C GLU A 583 -6.78 24.84 -21.19
N ILE A 584 -5.52 24.38 -21.26
CA ILE A 584 -4.96 23.41 -20.30
C ILE A 584 -3.95 24.02 -19.27
N SER A 585 -3.63 25.32 -19.35
CA SER A 585 -2.47 25.97 -18.70
C SER A 585 -2.50 26.21 -17.16
N GLY A 586 -3.16 25.37 -16.34
CA GLY A 586 -3.59 25.73 -14.97
C GLY A 586 -2.93 25.08 -13.73
N CYS A 587 -1.72 24.50 -13.75
CA CYS A 587 -1.20 23.74 -12.58
C CYS A 587 0.22 24.11 -12.07
N ARG A 588 0.38 24.07 -10.72
CA ARG A 588 1.47 24.62 -9.86
C ARG A 588 2.75 23.75 -9.74
N TYR A 589 3.89 24.38 -9.42
CA TYR A 589 5.22 23.82 -9.05
C TYR A 589 5.78 24.53 -7.79
N VAL A 590 6.49 23.84 -6.89
CA VAL A 590 7.19 24.38 -5.70
C VAL A 590 8.66 23.90 -5.75
N PRO A 591 9.67 24.75 -5.95
CA PRO A 591 11.08 24.40 -5.78
C PRO A 591 11.51 24.43 -4.31
N ASN A 592 12.42 23.52 -3.92
CA ASN A 592 13.30 23.72 -2.77
C ASN A 592 14.70 23.10 -2.94
N GLU A 593 15.68 23.91 -2.53
CA GLU A 593 17.03 23.70 -2.01
C GLU A 593 18.13 22.94 -2.82
N GLU A 594 19.17 23.73 -3.14
CA GLU A 594 20.56 23.40 -3.52
C GLU A 594 20.91 23.03 -4.98
N GLU A 595 21.98 23.71 -5.43
CA GLU A 595 22.95 23.50 -6.51
C GLU A 595 22.61 23.76 -7.99
N SER A 596 23.55 24.51 -8.58
CA SER A 596 23.75 24.99 -9.95
C SER A 596 23.89 23.92 -11.04
N ARG A 597 23.10 22.84 -11.00
CA ARG A 597 23.02 21.83 -12.06
C ARG A 597 21.56 21.42 -12.24
N PHE A 598 21.16 21.16 -13.49
CA PHE A 598 19.81 20.71 -13.84
C PHE A 598 19.42 19.50 -12.97
N ARG A 599 18.59 19.74 -11.94
CA ARG A 599 18.06 18.77 -10.98
C ARG A 599 16.53 18.75 -11.16
N LEU A 600 15.97 17.60 -11.54
CA LEU A 600 14.52 17.38 -11.50
C LEU A 600 14.13 17.00 -10.07
N PHE A 601 13.43 17.88 -9.36
CA PHE A 601 12.91 17.61 -8.02
C PHE A 601 11.46 17.09 -8.08
N SER A 602 11.16 16.14 -7.20
CA SER A 602 9.79 15.79 -6.84
C SER A 602 9.74 15.66 -5.32
N ASP A 603 9.21 16.69 -4.67
CA ASP A 603 9.06 16.73 -3.22
C ASP A 603 7.59 16.52 -2.84
N SER A 604 7.30 15.42 -2.15
CA SER A 604 6.66 15.42 -0.82
C SER A 604 6.15 14.03 -0.45
N VAL A 605 6.18 13.77 0.85
CA VAL A 605 5.51 12.68 1.53
C VAL A 605 4.00 12.89 1.40
N GLY A 606 3.44 12.42 0.28
CA GLY A 606 2.03 12.48 -0.10
C GLY A 606 1.90 12.06 -1.56
N SER A 607 0.80 11.41 -1.96
CA SER A 607 0.59 11.03 -3.36
C SER A 607 0.64 12.27 -4.26
N VAL A 608 1.69 12.41 -5.07
CA VAL A 608 1.82 13.52 -6.01
C VAL A 608 1.04 13.17 -7.27
N HIS A 609 -0.12 13.79 -7.46
CA HIS A 609 -0.83 13.73 -8.75
C HIS A 609 -0.10 14.57 -9.80
N LEU A 610 0.72 13.93 -10.63
CA LEU A 610 1.38 14.56 -11.78
C LEU A 610 0.56 14.30 -13.05
N SER A 611 -0.02 15.35 -13.64
CA SER A 611 -0.52 15.28 -15.02
C SER A 611 0.60 15.61 -16.01
N GLY A 612 0.48 15.17 -17.27
CA GLY A 612 1.45 15.50 -18.34
C GLY A 612 1.75 17.01 -18.43
N ILE A 613 0.76 17.83 -18.03
CA ILE A 613 0.81 19.30 -17.99
C ILE A 613 1.62 19.84 -16.81
N LYS A 614 1.54 19.22 -15.63
CA LYS A 614 2.37 19.59 -14.45
C LYS A 614 3.85 19.31 -14.72
N ILE A 615 4.12 18.19 -15.37
CA ILE A 615 5.45 17.77 -15.78
C ILE A 615 6.02 18.76 -16.80
N PHE A 616 5.20 19.16 -17.78
CA PHE A 616 5.55 20.13 -18.80
C PHE A 616 5.79 21.55 -18.23
N ASN A 617 4.93 22.04 -17.32
CA ASN A 617 5.13 23.34 -16.65
C ASN A 617 6.40 23.37 -15.76
N THR A 618 6.84 22.22 -15.25
CA THR A 618 8.07 22.10 -14.45
C THR A 618 9.34 22.24 -15.33
N ILE A 619 9.25 21.88 -16.60
CA ILE A 619 10.34 21.99 -17.59
C ILE A 619 10.27 23.34 -18.35
N ALA A 620 9.08 23.94 -18.43
CA ALA A 620 8.81 25.18 -19.15
C ALA A 620 8.98 26.47 -18.31
N ILE A 621 9.17 26.37 -16.98
CA ILE A 621 9.80 27.48 -16.25
C ILE A 621 11.26 27.46 -16.69
N PRO A 622 11.74 28.50 -17.39
CA PRO A 622 13.12 28.48 -17.80
C PRO A 622 13.98 28.43 -16.51
N PRO A 623 14.88 27.43 -16.37
CA PRO A 623 15.80 27.37 -15.23
C PRO A 623 16.65 28.64 -15.12
N ASP A 624 16.67 29.46 -16.17
CA ASP A 624 17.25 30.81 -16.13
C ASP A 624 16.62 31.70 -15.05
N LEU A 625 15.32 31.65 -14.75
CA LEU A 625 14.68 32.69 -13.93
C LEU A 625 15.06 32.56 -12.44
N ILE A 626 15.04 31.34 -11.89
CA ILE A 626 15.46 31.10 -10.50
C ILE A 626 16.99 31.26 -10.38
N LEU A 627 17.76 30.81 -11.39
CA LEU A 627 19.21 31.04 -11.44
C LEU A 627 19.56 32.55 -11.54
N ARG A 628 18.78 33.32 -12.30
CA ARG A 628 18.91 34.78 -12.43
C ARG A 628 18.58 35.48 -11.12
N LEU A 629 17.51 35.06 -10.44
CA LEU A 629 17.14 35.60 -9.12
C LEU A 629 18.21 35.32 -8.05
N ASN A 630 18.95 34.22 -8.16
CA ASN A 630 20.03 33.84 -7.24
C ASN A 630 19.61 34.00 -5.76
N PRO A 631 18.67 33.19 -5.24
CA PRO A 631 18.14 33.32 -3.88
C PRO A 631 19.09 32.76 -2.80
N ILE A 632 18.97 33.25 -1.55
CA ILE A 632 19.64 32.65 -0.39
C ILE A 632 18.77 31.50 0.13
N ILE A 633 19.21 30.28 -0.14
CA ILE A 633 18.44 29.07 0.14
C ILE A 633 18.32 28.82 1.66
N ASP A 634 19.43 28.95 2.40
CA ASP A 634 19.49 28.72 3.85
C ASP A 634 18.80 29.79 4.71
N ALA A 635 18.19 30.80 4.08
CA ALA A 635 17.39 31.81 4.78
C ALA A 635 15.93 31.38 4.99
N SER A 636 15.47 30.28 4.38
CA SER A 636 14.07 29.85 4.42
C SER A 636 13.70 29.02 5.68
N HIS A 637 12.41 28.71 5.86
CA HIS A 637 11.94 27.80 6.91
C HIS A 637 12.35 26.32 6.70
N THR A 638 12.83 25.95 5.52
CA THR A 638 13.32 24.60 5.20
C THR A 638 14.83 24.44 5.33
N ARG A 639 15.52 25.51 5.75
CA ARG A 639 16.95 25.53 6.06
C ARG A 639 17.43 24.28 6.80
N ASN A 640 18.69 23.90 6.57
CA ASN A 640 19.27 22.73 7.20
C ASN A 640 19.41 22.93 8.72
N LEU A 641 18.59 22.20 9.48
CA LEU A 641 18.59 22.26 10.94
C LEU A 641 19.84 21.64 11.58
N LYS A 642 20.70 20.96 10.81
CA LYS A 642 22.01 20.45 11.28
C LYS A 642 23.11 21.51 11.29
N THR A 643 23.00 22.55 10.45
CA THR A 643 23.91 23.71 10.42
C THR A 643 23.35 24.90 11.19
N SER A 644 22.05 24.90 11.48
CA SER A 644 21.39 25.83 12.42
C SER A 644 21.51 25.32 13.87
N PRO A 645 21.38 26.17 14.90
CA PRO A 645 21.45 25.72 16.29
C PRO A 645 20.45 24.59 16.58
N PRO A 646 20.87 23.49 17.23
CA PRO A 646 19.93 22.51 17.77
C PRO A 646 19.01 23.24 18.74
N ASP A 647 17.71 22.93 18.72
CA ASP A 647 16.63 23.58 19.51
C ASP A 647 15.85 24.71 18.78
N SER A 648 15.73 24.67 17.46
CA SER A 648 14.95 25.66 16.69
C SER A 648 13.46 25.34 16.51
N GLU A 649 12.98 24.19 17.00
CA GLU A 649 11.56 23.81 16.98
C GLU A 649 10.89 24.11 18.33
N CYS A 650 9.59 24.46 18.32
CA CYS A 650 8.83 24.57 19.55
C CYS A 650 8.65 23.18 20.20
N PHE A 651 8.95 23.06 21.50
CA PHE A 651 8.69 21.82 22.23
C PHE A 651 7.18 21.51 22.22
N PRO A 652 6.76 20.27 21.95
CA PRO A 652 5.34 19.92 21.84
C PRO A 652 4.54 20.39 23.07
N GLY A 653 3.44 21.11 22.80
CA GLY A 653 2.55 21.61 23.86
C GLY A 653 2.90 23.00 24.42
N THR A 654 4.10 23.52 24.17
CA THR A 654 4.52 24.87 24.57
C THR A 654 4.04 25.94 23.59
N ARG A 655 4.00 27.21 24.01
CA ARG A 655 3.70 28.38 23.17
C ARG A 655 2.34 28.37 22.46
N ARG A 656 1.44 27.47 22.85
CA ARG A 656 0.12 27.28 22.20
C ARG A 656 -0.75 28.53 22.22
N VAL A 657 -0.73 29.28 23.33
CA VAL A 657 -1.51 30.52 23.48
C VAL A 657 -1.02 31.57 22.48
N VAL A 658 0.31 31.72 22.38
CA VAL A 658 0.97 32.66 21.47
C VAL A 658 0.72 32.28 20.01
N ILE A 659 0.98 31.03 19.64
CA ILE A 659 0.75 30.51 18.28
C ILE A 659 -0.72 30.71 17.89
N LYS A 660 -1.67 30.40 18.78
CA LYS A 660 -3.10 30.61 18.55
C LYS A 660 -3.46 32.09 18.37
N GLY A 661 -2.83 32.98 19.13
CA GLY A 661 -3.00 34.43 18.97
C GLY A 661 -2.55 34.91 17.59
N ILE A 662 -1.40 34.44 17.13
CA ILE A 662 -0.82 34.76 15.83
C ILE A 662 -1.67 34.16 14.69
N THR A 663 -2.09 32.90 14.79
CA THR A 663 -2.93 32.27 13.76
C THR A 663 -4.30 32.91 13.68
N ASN A 664 -4.95 33.22 14.82
CA ASN A 664 -6.21 33.98 14.83
C ASN A 664 -6.07 35.32 14.10
N TRP A 665 -4.96 36.04 14.35
CA TRP A 665 -4.67 37.25 13.59
C TRP A 665 -4.54 36.92 12.11
N ALA A 666 -3.63 36.04 11.72
CA ALA A 666 -3.29 35.76 10.32
C ALA A 666 -4.44 35.15 9.49
N ASP A 667 -5.39 34.47 10.14
CA ASP A 667 -6.58 33.90 9.51
C ASP A 667 -7.78 34.83 9.43
N THR A 668 -7.71 35.99 10.10
CA THR A 668 -8.80 36.97 10.05
C THR A 668 -9.05 37.39 8.59
N ARG A 669 -10.31 37.30 8.12
CA ARG A 669 -10.65 37.71 6.76
C ARG A 669 -10.50 39.22 6.62
N ILE A 670 -9.97 39.66 5.48
CA ILE A 670 -9.86 41.09 5.16
C ILE A 670 -11.24 41.54 4.66
N VAL A 671 -11.92 42.36 5.44
CA VAL A 671 -13.23 42.94 5.11
C VAL A 671 -13.04 44.39 4.67
N LEU A 672 -13.56 44.74 3.49
CA LEU A 672 -13.52 46.10 2.96
C LEU A 672 -14.12 47.09 3.98
N GLY A 673 -13.34 48.09 4.37
CA GLY A 673 -13.74 49.11 5.35
C GLY A 673 -13.39 48.81 6.81
N THR A 674 -12.75 47.67 7.11
CA THR A 674 -12.22 47.35 8.46
C THR A 674 -10.70 47.53 8.53
N THR A 675 -10.19 48.05 9.64
CA THR A 675 -8.75 48.24 9.88
C THR A 675 -8.15 46.97 10.50
N THR A 676 -7.94 45.92 9.72
CA THR A 676 -7.15 44.76 10.17
C THR A 676 -5.67 45.00 9.89
N ALA A 677 -4.83 45.01 10.92
CA ALA A 677 -3.38 45.18 10.76
C ALA A 677 -2.78 44.08 9.87
N HIS A 678 -2.08 44.46 8.80
CA HIS A 678 -1.39 43.53 7.89
C HIS A 678 -0.05 43.03 8.43
N VAL A 679 0.48 43.71 9.46
CA VAL A 679 1.77 43.40 10.07
C VAL A 679 1.57 43.01 11.53
N TYR A 680 2.22 41.92 11.94
CA TYR A 680 2.32 41.49 13.34
C TYR A 680 3.77 41.54 13.77
N TRP A 681 4.09 42.38 14.75
CA TRP A 681 5.43 42.46 15.31
C TRP A 681 5.49 41.75 16.65
N PHE A 682 6.27 40.67 16.68
CA PHE A 682 6.45 39.78 17.81
C PHE A 682 7.84 39.97 18.41
N HIS A 683 7.91 40.55 19.61
CA HIS A 683 9.19 40.92 20.21
C HIS A 683 9.44 40.28 21.59
N GLY A 684 10.72 40.24 21.99
CA GLY A 684 11.17 39.66 23.26
C GLY A 684 12.70 39.59 23.38
N PHE A 685 13.19 39.30 24.58
CA PHE A 685 14.64 39.20 24.86
C PHE A 685 15.31 37.98 24.19
N ALA A 686 16.65 37.90 24.24
CA ALA A 686 17.38 36.76 23.66
C ALA A 686 17.06 35.44 24.36
N GLY A 687 16.94 34.34 23.62
CA GLY A 687 16.64 33.03 24.20
C GLY A 687 15.18 32.83 24.67
N SER A 688 14.30 33.78 24.35
CA SER A 688 12.88 33.73 24.69
C SER A 688 12.10 32.72 23.82
N GLY A 689 12.63 32.30 22.66
CA GLY A 689 12.01 31.32 21.75
C GLY A 689 11.31 31.92 20.52
N LYS A 690 11.65 33.16 20.13
CA LYS A 690 11.08 33.85 18.94
C LYS A 690 11.23 33.04 17.65
N SER A 691 12.46 32.63 17.33
CA SER A 691 12.77 31.87 16.12
C SER A 691 12.03 30.54 16.03
N ALA A 692 11.78 29.89 17.18
CA ALA A 692 10.99 28.67 17.23
C ALA A 692 9.51 28.92 16.89
N VAL A 693 8.93 30.00 17.42
CA VAL A 693 7.57 30.43 17.07
C VAL A 693 7.50 30.82 15.58
N SER A 694 8.46 31.58 15.06
CA SER A 694 8.54 31.95 13.64
C SER A 694 8.59 30.71 12.74
N LEU A 695 9.41 29.71 13.09
CA LEU A 695 9.51 28.46 12.36
C LEU A 695 8.18 27.67 12.37
N GLU A 696 7.53 27.59 13.53
CA GLU A 696 6.25 26.90 13.67
C GLU A 696 5.14 27.59 12.86
N ILE A 697 5.07 28.92 12.89
CA ILE A 697 4.13 29.69 12.06
C ILE A 697 4.39 29.46 10.57
N ALA A 698 5.66 29.45 10.13
CA ALA A 698 5.99 29.14 8.74
C ALA A 698 5.51 27.74 8.33
N ARG A 699 5.72 26.72 9.18
CA ARG A 699 5.28 25.34 8.94
C ARG A 699 3.76 25.20 8.85
N ILE A 700 3.03 25.83 9.78
CA ILE A 700 1.56 25.84 9.77
C ILE A 700 1.04 26.38 8.42
N TYR A 701 1.58 27.51 7.97
CA TYR A 701 1.12 28.11 6.71
C TYR A 701 1.67 27.41 5.47
N ALA A 702 2.84 26.77 5.52
CA ALA A 702 3.33 25.91 4.45
C ALA A 702 2.40 24.70 4.25
N GLY A 703 2.04 24.00 5.33
CA GLY A 703 1.13 22.84 5.29
C GLY A 703 -0.29 23.19 4.80
N SER A 704 -0.75 24.43 5.05
CA SER A 704 -2.05 24.90 4.52
C SER A 704 -1.99 25.42 3.07
N GLY A 705 -0.78 25.54 2.50
CA GLY A 705 -0.53 26.11 1.17
C GLY A 705 -0.72 27.63 1.09
N ARG A 706 -0.55 28.34 2.22
CA ARG A 706 -0.74 29.79 2.37
C ARG A 706 0.53 30.54 2.77
N LEU A 707 1.66 29.85 2.99
CA LEU A 707 2.95 30.50 3.16
C LEU A 707 3.42 31.02 1.80
N LEU A 708 3.63 32.33 1.70
CA LEU A 708 4.14 32.96 0.50
C LEU A 708 5.66 32.92 0.45
N ALA A 709 6.30 33.26 1.57
CA ALA A 709 7.74 33.25 1.72
C ALA A 709 8.13 33.28 3.22
N SER A 710 9.37 32.88 3.49
CA SER A 710 9.99 32.89 4.81
C SER A 710 11.43 33.37 4.72
N TYR A 711 11.87 34.20 5.64
CA TYR A 711 13.24 34.67 5.72
C TYR A 711 13.71 34.78 7.16
N PHE A 712 14.80 34.11 7.52
CA PHE A 712 15.37 34.11 8.84
C PHE A 712 16.77 34.70 8.78
N PHE A 713 16.95 35.91 9.30
CA PHE A 713 18.26 36.52 9.41
C PHE A 713 19.15 35.72 10.38
N PHE A 714 20.45 35.80 10.16
CA PHE A 714 21.45 35.27 11.09
C PHE A 714 22.72 36.11 11.00
N ARG A 715 23.12 36.71 12.13
CA ARG A 715 24.28 37.61 12.19
C ARG A 715 25.56 36.84 11.87
N GLY A 716 26.43 37.40 11.02
CA GLY A 716 27.69 36.76 10.61
C GLY A 716 27.56 35.58 9.64
N ALA A 717 26.38 35.30 9.06
CA ALA A 717 26.20 34.28 8.00
C ALA A 717 26.34 34.84 6.57
N GLY A 718 27.17 35.86 6.36
CA GLY A 718 27.43 36.44 5.04
C GLY A 718 26.18 37.05 4.42
N ASP A 719 25.78 36.61 3.21
CA ASP A 719 24.61 37.18 2.51
C ASP A 719 23.30 37.12 3.32
N ARG A 720 23.19 36.24 4.33
CA ARG A 720 22.03 36.06 5.22
C ARG A 720 21.95 37.10 6.37
N SER A 721 23.03 37.86 6.60
CA SER A 721 23.02 38.98 7.55
C SER A 721 22.66 40.33 6.91
N GLY A 722 22.50 40.39 5.58
CA GLY A 722 22.23 41.63 4.84
C GLY A 722 20.92 41.66 4.05
N MET A 723 20.54 42.85 3.56
CA MET A 723 19.31 43.05 2.76
C MET A 723 19.51 42.83 1.26
N THR A 724 20.74 42.73 0.78
CA THR A 724 21.11 42.73 -0.66
C THR A 724 20.38 41.68 -1.49
N ARG A 725 20.13 40.49 -0.93
CA ARG A 725 19.42 39.40 -1.61
C ARG A 725 18.07 39.09 -0.97
N PHE A 726 17.57 39.96 -0.10
CA PHE A 726 16.31 39.75 0.61
C PHE A 726 15.12 39.68 -0.35
N ALA A 727 14.93 40.71 -1.19
CA ALA A 727 13.80 40.77 -2.13
C ALA A 727 13.83 39.65 -3.17
N VAL A 728 14.99 39.33 -3.74
CA VAL A 728 15.13 38.23 -4.73
C VAL A 728 14.88 36.85 -4.11
N THR A 729 15.24 36.67 -2.83
CA THR A 729 14.96 35.43 -2.09
C THR A 729 13.46 35.27 -1.84
N LEU A 730 12.77 36.35 -1.44
CA LEU A 730 11.31 36.34 -1.34
C LEU A 730 10.64 36.12 -2.71
N ALA A 731 11.20 36.66 -3.80
CA ALA A 731 10.64 36.54 -5.14
C ALA A 731 10.74 35.12 -5.68
N SER A 732 11.85 34.43 -5.41
CA SER A 732 12.00 33.02 -5.71
C SER A 732 10.97 32.17 -4.95
N GLN A 733 10.75 32.44 -3.66
CA GLN A 733 9.72 31.77 -2.87
C GLN A 733 8.29 32.15 -3.32
N LEU A 734 8.08 33.36 -3.83
CA LEU A 734 6.81 33.79 -4.42
C LEU A 734 6.49 32.99 -5.69
N VAL A 735 7.47 32.78 -6.58
CA VAL A 735 7.32 31.91 -7.76
C VAL A 735 6.98 30.48 -7.33
N ALA A 736 7.60 30.01 -6.24
CA ALA A 736 7.30 28.70 -5.67
C ALA A 736 5.87 28.58 -5.14
N ALA A 737 5.44 29.53 -4.32
CA ALA A 737 4.12 29.51 -3.70
C ALA A 737 2.99 29.82 -4.70
N VAL A 738 3.28 30.70 -5.67
CA VAL A 738 2.32 31.18 -6.68
C VAL A 738 2.98 31.22 -8.07
N PRO A 739 3.07 30.09 -8.78
CA PRO A 739 3.74 30.01 -10.10
C PRO A 739 3.20 30.95 -11.17
N ALA A 740 1.93 31.35 -11.04
CA ALA A 740 1.32 32.36 -11.89
C ALA A 740 2.02 33.73 -11.85
N THR A 741 2.88 33.99 -10.85
CA THR A 741 3.70 35.20 -10.74
C THR A 741 4.95 35.19 -11.62
N ALA A 742 5.44 34.01 -12.02
CA ALA A 742 6.66 33.84 -12.82
C ALA A 742 6.71 34.70 -14.10
N PRO A 743 5.66 34.75 -14.96
CA PRO A 743 5.70 35.58 -16.16
C PRO A 743 5.77 37.08 -15.86
N PHE A 744 5.22 37.53 -14.73
CA PHE A 744 5.29 38.94 -14.33
C PHE A 744 6.68 39.31 -13.80
N ILE A 745 7.30 38.40 -13.05
CA ILE A 745 8.67 38.58 -12.55
C ILE A 745 9.67 38.53 -13.71
N GLY A 746 9.51 37.59 -14.64
CA GLY A 746 10.32 37.53 -15.87
C GLY A 746 10.22 38.81 -16.68
N ALA A 747 9.00 39.30 -16.93
CA ALA A 747 8.78 40.56 -17.64
C ALA A 747 9.37 41.79 -16.92
N ALA A 748 9.34 41.81 -15.58
CA ALA A 748 9.96 42.89 -14.80
C ALA A 748 11.49 42.90 -14.95
N ILE A 749 12.14 41.73 -14.90
CA ILE A 749 13.60 41.62 -15.07
C ILE A 749 14.01 41.88 -16.52
N GLU A 750 13.20 41.50 -17.51
CA GLU A 750 13.45 41.81 -18.93
C GLU A 750 13.30 43.31 -19.23
N ALA A 751 12.29 43.97 -18.64
CA ALA A 751 12.09 45.40 -18.78
C ALA A 751 13.20 46.22 -18.09
N GLU A 752 13.76 45.69 -16.99
CA GLU A 752 14.80 46.34 -16.19
C GLU A 752 15.97 45.37 -15.92
N PRO A 753 16.92 45.21 -16.86
CA PRO A 753 18.03 44.26 -16.72
C PRO A 753 18.92 44.49 -15.48
N GLY A 754 18.93 45.72 -14.95
CA GLY A 754 19.65 46.08 -13.72
C GLY A 754 18.92 45.75 -12.41
N LEU A 755 17.67 45.26 -12.44
CA LEU A 755 16.81 45.06 -11.27
C LEU A 755 17.44 44.14 -10.20
N LEU A 756 18.33 43.23 -10.61
CA LEU A 756 19.01 42.25 -9.76
C LEU A 756 20.44 42.68 -9.36
N THR A 757 20.88 43.88 -9.74
CA THR A 757 22.24 44.38 -9.47
C THR A 757 22.32 45.21 -8.18
N GLN A 758 23.51 45.34 -7.60
CA GLN A 758 23.79 46.02 -6.31
C GLN A 758 23.60 47.56 -6.30
N GLY A 759 22.75 48.13 -7.15
CA GLY A 759 22.50 49.58 -7.22
C GLY A 759 21.03 50.00 -7.18
N VAL A 760 20.10 49.04 -7.14
CA VAL A 760 18.66 49.31 -7.12
C VAL A 760 18.16 49.34 -5.68
N SER A 761 17.28 50.30 -5.35
CA SER A 761 16.74 50.41 -4.00
C SER A 761 15.92 49.16 -3.61
N LEU A 762 16.00 48.76 -2.34
CA LEU A 762 15.23 47.63 -1.81
C LEU A 762 13.73 47.82 -2.03
N ALA A 763 13.23 49.05 -1.91
CA ALA A 763 11.84 49.42 -2.19
C ALA A 763 11.43 49.09 -3.63
N THR A 764 12.27 49.44 -4.62
CA THR A 764 12.04 49.11 -6.04
C THR A 764 12.02 47.60 -6.26
N GLN A 765 12.95 46.86 -5.66
CA GLN A 765 12.99 45.40 -5.79
C GLN A 765 11.73 44.75 -5.20
N LEU A 766 11.28 45.18 -4.02
CA LEU A 766 10.06 44.67 -3.39
C LEU A 766 8.82 44.98 -4.23
N GLU A 767 8.71 46.19 -4.79
CA GLU A 767 7.57 46.55 -5.63
C GLU A 767 7.53 45.71 -6.91
N ARG A 768 8.65 45.64 -7.65
CA ARG A 768 8.71 44.99 -8.98
C ARG A 768 8.74 43.46 -8.91
N LEU A 769 9.34 42.88 -7.87
CA LEU A 769 9.53 41.42 -7.77
C LEU A 769 8.49 40.74 -6.86
N ILE A 770 7.90 41.44 -5.89
CA ILE A 770 6.97 40.85 -4.92
C ILE A 770 5.56 41.41 -5.10
N TYR A 771 5.40 42.72 -4.88
CA TYR A 771 4.07 43.32 -4.73
C TYR A 771 3.29 43.42 -6.04
N GLU A 772 3.91 43.87 -7.13
CA GLU A 772 3.26 43.96 -8.43
C GLU A 772 2.90 42.57 -8.99
N PRO A 773 3.81 41.58 -9.04
CA PRO A 773 3.49 40.23 -9.50
C PRO A 773 2.37 39.59 -8.69
N PHE A 774 2.40 39.70 -7.36
CA PHE A 774 1.36 39.15 -6.50
C PHE A 774 0.01 39.84 -6.73
N ARG A 775 -0.04 41.18 -6.79
CA ARG A 775 -1.27 41.95 -7.09
C ARG A 775 -1.83 41.61 -8.47
N ALA A 776 -0.97 41.42 -9.47
CA ALA A 776 -1.38 41.01 -10.81
C ALA A 776 -1.99 39.60 -10.81
N ALA A 777 -1.42 38.65 -10.06
CA ALA A 777 -1.96 37.30 -9.89
C ALA A 777 -3.32 37.31 -9.16
N VAL A 778 -3.47 38.14 -8.11
CA VAL A 778 -4.77 38.36 -7.42
C VAL A 778 -5.82 38.89 -8.42
N LYS A 779 -5.49 39.95 -9.17
CA LYS A 779 -6.42 40.61 -10.09
C LYS A 779 -6.89 39.69 -11.24
N ARG A 780 -6.03 38.78 -11.70
CA ARG A 780 -6.37 37.81 -12.76
C ARG A 780 -7.20 36.61 -12.27
N GLY A 781 -7.51 36.52 -10.97
CA GLY A 781 -8.32 35.44 -10.42
C GLY A 781 -7.62 34.08 -10.33
N VAL A 782 -6.31 34.02 -10.60
CA VAL A 782 -5.56 32.75 -10.73
C VAL A 782 -5.34 32.07 -9.36
N ILE A 783 -5.48 32.82 -8.27
CA ILE A 783 -5.28 32.33 -6.89
C ILE A 783 -6.57 32.28 -6.05
N VAL A 784 -7.75 32.45 -6.67
CA VAL A 784 -9.06 32.50 -5.98
C VAL A 784 -9.28 31.29 -5.07
N GLN A 785 -8.91 30.08 -5.52
CA GLN A 785 -9.11 28.85 -4.73
C GLN A 785 -8.28 28.83 -3.42
N THR A 786 -7.08 29.42 -3.41
CA THR A 786 -6.29 29.53 -2.18
C THR A 786 -6.81 30.65 -1.28
N LEU A 787 -7.28 31.75 -1.87
CA LEU A 787 -7.81 32.89 -1.11
C LEU A 787 -9.10 32.58 -0.34
N ILE A 788 -9.85 31.54 -0.74
CA ILE A 788 -10.97 31.01 0.04
C ILE A 788 -10.51 30.56 1.44
N LYS A 789 -9.29 30.02 1.54
CA LYS A 789 -8.71 29.53 2.81
C LYS A 789 -8.21 30.66 3.71
N GLY A 790 -8.00 31.87 3.18
CA GLY A 790 -7.52 33.04 3.91
C GLY A 790 -6.32 33.72 3.25
N PRO A 791 -5.79 34.80 3.86
CA PRO A 791 -4.66 35.57 3.33
C PRO A 791 -3.35 34.76 3.26
N PHE A 792 -2.47 35.11 2.32
CA PHE A 792 -1.10 34.59 2.28
C PHE A 792 -0.25 35.24 3.38
N VAL A 793 0.72 34.48 3.89
CA VAL A 793 1.57 34.89 5.02
C VAL A 793 3.04 34.90 4.61
N VAL A 794 3.75 35.97 4.95
CA VAL A 794 5.22 36.09 4.89
C VAL A 794 5.75 36.08 6.31
N VAL A 795 6.74 35.24 6.59
CA VAL A 795 7.38 35.10 7.90
C VAL A 795 8.80 35.65 7.85
N ILE A 796 9.11 36.62 8.72
CA ILE A 796 10.45 37.21 8.83
C ILE A 796 10.91 37.08 10.28
N ASP A 797 12.05 36.43 10.49
CA ASP A 797 12.63 36.21 11.82
C ASP A 797 14.01 36.86 11.93
N GLY A 798 14.32 37.38 13.11
CA GLY A 798 15.64 37.90 13.44
C GLY A 798 15.96 39.23 12.77
N LEU A 799 14.99 40.12 12.55
CA LEU A 799 15.26 41.41 11.89
C LEU A 799 16.35 42.24 12.60
N ASP A 800 16.53 42.05 13.91
CA ASP A 800 17.63 42.61 14.74
C ASP A 800 19.01 41.97 14.49
N GLU A 801 19.05 40.84 13.82
CA GLU A 801 20.28 40.14 13.41
C GLU A 801 20.79 40.60 12.04
N CYS A 802 20.06 41.49 11.36
CA CYS A 802 20.53 42.14 10.13
C CYS A 802 21.57 43.22 10.43
N GLU A 803 22.68 43.21 9.68
CA GLU A 803 23.79 44.16 9.81
C GLU A 803 23.48 45.49 9.12
N ASP A 804 22.61 45.49 8.10
CA ASP A 804 22.15 46.69 7.38
C ASP A 804 20.94 47.34 8.05
N LYS A 805 21.20 48.13 9.09
CA LYS A 805 20.16 48.85 9.85
C LYS A 805 19.35 49.83 9.00
N GLN A 806 19.98 50.47 7.99
CA GLN A 806 19.28 51.40 7.12
C GLN A 806 18.33 50.63 6.19
N GLY A 807 18.78 49.52 5.60
CA GLY A 807 17.93 48.64 4.81
C GLY A 807 16.75 48.06 5.60
N VAL A 808 16.93 47.74 6.88
CA VAL A 808 15.82 47.37 7.79
C VAL A 808 14.78 48.48 7.93
N MET A 809 15.22 49.72 8.16
CA MET A 809 14.30 50.86 8.26
C MET A 809 13.56 51.10 6.93
N ASP A 810 14.29 51.08 5.81
CA ASP A 810 13.73 51.29 4.47
C ASP A 810 12.71 50.19 4.11
N PHE A 811 13.00 48.93 4.48
CA PHE A 811 12.07 47.81 4.33
C PHE A 811 10.77 48.04 5.12
N ILE A 812 10.88 48.39 6.41
CA ILE A 812 9.72 48.60 7.27
C ILE A 812 8.87 49.76 6.74
N ASP A 813 9.50 50.90 6.43
CA ASP A 813 8.82 52.10 5.95
C ASP A 813 8.08 51.85 4.63
N HIS A 814 8.72 51.17 3.68
CA HIS A 814 8.11 50.83 2.39
C HIS A 814 6.97 49.80 2.52
N MET A 815 7.15 48.77 3.37
CA MET A 815 6.11 47.77 3.64
C MET A 815 4.86 48.43 4.24
N LEU A 816 5.02 49.31 5.23
CA LEU A 816 3.91 50.00 5.87
C LEU A 816 3.18 50.95 4.90
N ASP A 817 3.93 51.69 4.07
CA ASP A 817 3.34 52.51 3.00
C ASP A 817 2.56 51.67 1.98
N TYR A 818 3.09 50.52 1.56
CA TYR A 818 2.41 49.61 0.66
C TYR A 818 1.05 49.15 1.20
N PHE A 819 0.99 48.70 2.47
CA PHE A 819 -0.27 48.26 3.08
C PHE A 819 -1.24 49.41 3.35
N LYS A 820 -0.74 50.63 3.57
CA LYS A 820 -1.58 51.82 3.64
C LYS A 820 -2.27 52.13 2.30
N ARG A 821 -1.55 51.95 1.18
CA ARG A 821 -2.11 52.13 -0.17
C ARG A 821 -2.98 50.96 -0.65
N HIS A 822 -2.77 49.75 -0.12
CA HIS A 822 -3.41 48.52 -0.57
C HIS A 822 -4.05 47.72 0.57
N SER A 823 -4.93 48.34 1.35
CA SER A 823 -5.55 47.74 2.54
C SER A 823 -6.41 46.50 2.29
N SER A 824 -6.72 46.17 1.03
CA SER A 824 -7.51 44.99 0.65
C SER A 824 -6.65 43.83 0.12
N ILE A 825 -5.32 43.98 0.08
CA ILE A 825 -4.43 42.93 -0.44
C ILE A 825 -4.43 41.71 0.49
N PRO A 826 -4.65 40.47 -0.01
CA PRO A 826 -4.70 39.28 0.84
C PRO A 826 -3.30 38.77 1.20
N LEU A 827 -2.49 39.64 1.81
CA LEU A 827 -1.10 39.42 2.19
C LEU A 827 -0.85 39.95 3.60
N ARG A 828 -0.09 39.17 4.39
CA ARG A 828 0.25 39.48 5.80
C ARG A 828 1.72 39.22 6.08
N PHE A 829 2.30 40.03 6.96
CA PHE A 829 3.69 39.94 7.38
C PHE A 829 3.77 39.67 8.89
N PHE A 830 4.31 38.52 9.25
CA PHE A 830 4.69 38.21 10.62
C PHE A 830 6.19 38.49 10.79
N ILE A 831 6.54 39.39 11.70
CA ILE A 831 7.92 39.82 11.95
C ILE A 831 8.29 39.53 13.40
N ALA A 832 9.37 38.77 13.61
CA ALA A 832 9.92 38.51 14.92
C ALA A 832 11.30 39.17 15.08
N SER A 833 11.50 39.95 16.15
CA SER A 833 12.79 40.59 16.42
C SER A 833 13.00 40.94 17.90
N ARG A 834 14.21 41.36 18.27
CA ARG A 834 14.46 42.10 19.52
C ARG A 834 13.95 43.54 19.40
N VAL A 835 13.79 44.17 20.56
CA VAL A 835 13.44 45.59 20.68
C VAL A 835 14.71 46.42 20.53
N GLU A 836 15.12 46.68 19.28
CA GLU A 836 16.15 47.68 18.97
C GLU A 836 15.50 49.00 18.57
N GLU A 837 16.13 50.13 18.91
CA GLU A 837 15.53 51.46 18.75
C GLU A 837 15.10 51.77 17.31
N HIS A 838 15.92 51.38 16.34
CA HIS A 838 15.66 51.60 14.92
C HIS A 838 14.47 50.78 14.37
N ILE A 839 14.16 49.62 14.97
CA ILE A 839 12.99 48.79 14.63
C ILE A 839 11.76 49.31 15.38
N ARG A 840 11.92 49.57 16.69
CA ARG A 840 10.85 50.00 17.59
C ARG A 840 10.20 51.30 17.13
N THR A 841 11.00 52.29 16.76
CA THR A 841 10.51 53.61 16.34
C THR A 841 9.68 53.58 15.05
N ARG A 842 9.74 52.49 14.26
CA ARG A 842 8.95 52.32 13.03
C ARG A 842 7.76 51.37 13.19
N LEU A 843 7.95 50.25 13.88
CA LEU A 843 6.89 49.24 14.06
C LEU A 843 5.90 49.57 15.20
N GLN A 844 6.20 50.54 16.08
CA GLN A 844 5.21 51.12 16.99
C GLN A 844 4.29 52.10 16.23
N ASN A 845 3.43 51.55 15.38
CA ASN A 845 2.52 52.28 14.51
C ASN A 845 1.11 51.65 14.57
N ASP A 846 0.05 52.45 14.42
CA ASP A 846 -1.35 52.00 14.47
C ASP A 846 -1.70 50.90 13.44
N GLY A 847 -0.91 50.78 12.36
CA GLY A 847 -1.04 49.72 11.35
C GLY A 847 -0.42 48.36 11.72
N VAL A 848 0.24 48.25 12.87
CA VAL A 848 1.01 47.07 13.32
C VAL A 848 0.41 46.52 14.61
N ARG A 849 0.15 45.21 14.64
CA ARG A 849 -0.23 44.52 15.87
C ARG A 849 1.02 44.20 16.69
N LEU A 850 1.10 44.74 17.89
CA LEU A 850 2.20 44.55 18.84
C LEU A 850 1.91 43.39 19.79
N ASP A 851 2.88 42.51 19.98
CA ASP A 851 2.81 41.45 21.00
C ASP A 851 4.19 41.14 21.58
N ASN A 852 4.24 40.92 22.91
CA ASN A 852 5.49 40.75 23.66
C ASN A 852 5.51 39.41 24.41
N LEU A 853 6.58 38.63 24.22
CA LEU A 853 6.69 37.28 24.76
C LEU A 853 6.57 37.12 26.30
N PRO A 854 7.11 38.02 27.15
CA PRO A 854 7.02 37.91 28.61
C PRO A 854 5.57 37.95 29.15
N SER A 855 4.58 38.32 28.33
CA SER A 855 3.18 38.44 28.77
C SER A 855 2.39 37.11 28.74
N HIS A 856 2.99 35.98 28.34
CA HIS A 856 2.26 34.74 27.98
C HIS A 856 2.53 33.49 28.84
N GLY A 857 2.81 33.63 30.15
CA GLY A 857 2.94 32.46 31.04
C GLY A 857 4.14 31.57 30.72
N VAL A 858 5.29 32.21 30.44
CA VAL A 858 6.53 31.58 30.00
C VAL A 858 6.99 30.46 30.95
N ASP A 859 6.79 30.62 32.26
CA ASP A 859 7.23 29.65 33.27
C ASP A 859 6.50 28.30 33.13
N LYS A 860 5.21 28.33 32.74
CA LYS A 860 4.44 27.10 32.50
C LYS A 860 4.89 26.37 31.22
N ASP A 861 5.30 27.11 30.20
CA ASP A 861 5.88 26.50 29.00
C ASP A 861 7.27 25.90 29.30
N ILE A 862 8.06 26.53 30.18
CA ILE A 862 9.36 26.02 30.64
C ILE A 862 9.19 24.79 31.51
N GLU A 863 8.22 24.79 32.42
CA GLU A 863 7.82 23.62 33.23
C GLU A 863 7.54 22.43 32.31
N MET A 864 6.65 22.61 31.32
CA MET A 864 6.28 21.56 30.36
C MET A 864 7.48 21.06 29.55
N PHE A 865 8.38 21.96 29.13
CA PHE A 865 9.63 21.59 28.46
C PHE A 865 10.51 20.72 29.36
N LEU A 866 10.80 21.18 30.59
CA LEU A 866 11.66 20.46 31.52
C LEU A 866 11.06 19.10 31.91
N GLU A 867 9.76 19.03 32.21
CA GLU A 867 9.08 17.77 32.55
C GLU A 867 9.20 16.74 31.42
N GLY A 868 8.92 17.18 30.18
CA GLY A 868 9.03 16.32 29.00
C GLY A 868 10.47 15.87 28.75
N SER A 869 11.43 16.79 28.88
CA SER A 869 12.87 16.51 28.70
C SER A 869 13.42 15.56 29.76
N PHE A 870 13.10 15.74 31.04
CA PHE A 870 13.53 14.84 32.12
C PHE A 870 12.85 13.47 32.04
N LYS A 871 11.58 13.42 31.62
CA LYS A 871 10.87 12.16 31.38
C LYS A 871 11.51 11.35 30.24
N ALA A 872 11.90 12.02 29.14
CA ALA A 872 12.63 11.37 28.05
C ALA A 872 14.02 10.88 28.54
N ALA A 873 14.78 11.72 29.24
CA ALA A 873 16.08 11.33 29.80
C ALA A 873 15.98 10.14 30.77
N THR A 874 14.87 10.02 31.51
CA THR A 874 14.61 8.86 32.37
C THR A 874 14.43 7.57 31.56
N LEU A 875 13.88 7.63 30.36
CA LEU A 875 13.77 6.45 29.48
C LEU A 875 15.11 6.06 28.85
N ASP A 876 16.02 7.02 28.67
CA ASP A 876 17.26 6.80 27.92
C ASP A 876 18.50 6.57 28.81
N ASN A 877 18.47 6.96 30.09
CA ASN A 877 19.62 6.88 30.99
C ASN A 877 19.42 5.84 32.11
N CYS A 878 20.18 4.74 32.07
CA CYS A 878 20.06 3.63 33.02
C CYS A 878 20.32 4.01 34.50
N VAL A 879 21.15 5.04 34.75
CA VAL A 879 21.44 5.52 36.10
C VAL A 879 20.21 6.24 36.68
N ILE A 880 19.53 7.04 35.86
CA ILE A 880 18.29 7.73 36.24
C ILE A 880 17.18 6.69 36.49
N GLN A 881 17.07 5.66 35.63
CA GLN A 881 16.08 4.58 35.80
C GLN A 881 16.24 3.84 37.13
N GLU A 882 17.47 3.47 37.48
CA GLU A 882 17.73 2.75 38.72
C GLU A 882 17.46 3.63 39.96
N TYR A 883 17.79 4.91 39.88
CA TYR A 883 17.48 5.87 40.94
C TYR A 883 15.96 6.01 41.14
N VAL A 884 15.21 6.18 40.04
CA VAL A 884 13.75 6.29 40.07
C VAL A 884 13.10 5.01 40.62
N ARG A 885 13.60 3.83 40.23
CA ARG A 885 13.14 2.54 40.77
C ARG A 885 13.37 2.42 42.28
N ALA A 886 14.51 2.91 42.77
CA ALA A 886 14.90 2.77 44.17
C ALA A 886 14.28 3.82 45.10
N ARG A 887 14.05 5.06 44.61
CA ARG A 887 13.69 6.22 45.45
C ARG A 887 12.42 6.97 45.05
N GLY A 888 11.78 6.58 43.95
CA GLY A 888 10.54 7.20 43.47
C GLY A 888 10.77 8.24 42.37
N GLU A 889 10.17 9.42 42.48
CA GLU A 889 10.20 10.43 41.43
C GLU A 889 11.52 11.22 41.40
N TRP A 890 12.05 11.48 40.20
CA TRP A 890 13.20 12.35 39.97
C TRP A 890 13.11 13.03 38.60
N PRO A 891 13.35 14.35 38.49
CA PRO A 891 13.46 15.31 39.57
C PRO A 891 12.17 15.41 40.40
N THR A 892 12.26 15.82 41.67
CA THR A 892 11.04 16.04 42.48
C THR A 892 10.32 17.32 42.04
N THR A 893 9.04 17.47 42.38
CA THR A 893 8.28 18.71 42.11
C THR A 893 8.96 19.94 42.75
N SER A 894 9.63 19.78 43.89
CA SER A 894 10.39 20.86 44.52
C SER A 894 11.60 21.27 43.68
N ASP A 895 12.37 20.28 43.18
CA ASP A 895 13.53 20.54 42.33
C ASP A 895 13.11 21.25 41.03
N MET A 896 11.98 20.85 40.46
CA MET A 896 11.42 21.45 39.24
C MET A 896 11.02 22.91 39.47
N ASN A 897 10.32 23.21 40.56
CA ASN A 897 9.94 24.59 40.90
C ASN A 897 11.16 25.50 41.11
N GLU A 898 12.19 25.00 41.79
CA GLU A 898 13.42 25.73 42.02
C GLU A 898 14.20 25.95 40.71
N LEU A 899 14.28 24.93 39.84
CA LEU A 899 14.85 25.07 38.49
C LEU A 899 14.12 26.13 37.67
N ILE A 900 12.79 26.12 37.65
CA ILE A 900 11.99 27.10 36.90
C ILE A 900 12.27 28.53 37.40
N MET A 901 12.32 28.72 38.72
CA MET A 901 12.70 30.01 39.32
C MET A 901 14.10 30.46 38.89
N HIS A 902 15.08 29.55 38.87
CA HIS A 902 16.45 29.84 38.44
C HIS A 902 16.57 30.14 36.93
N ILE A 903 15.75 29.51 36.10
CA ILE A 903 15.76 29.67 34.64
C ILE A 903 15.12 30.99 34.19
N ASN A 904 14.21 31.56 35.00
CA ASN A 904 13.63 32.90 34.85
C ASN A 904 13.18 33.23 33.41
N GLY A 905 12.40 32.35 32.80
CA GLY A 905 11.80 32.60 31.49
C GLY A 905 12.70 32.36 30.25
N SER A 906 13.93 31.87 30.41
CA SER A 906 14.87 31.65 29.29
C SER A 906 14.91 30.18 28.82
N PHE A 907 14.36 29.89 27.65
CA PHE A 907 14.41 28.53 27.06
C PHE A 907 15.83 28.07 26.72
N VAL A 908 16.70 29.00 26.32
CA VAL A 908 18.11 28.69 26.05
C VAL A 908 18.81 28.28 27.34
N LEU A 909 18.54 28.98 28.45
CA LEU A 909 19.07 28.60 29.76
C LEU A 909 18.49 27.26 30.22
N ALA A 910 17.17 27.05 30.06
CA ALA A 910 16.50 25.79 30.38
C ALA A 910 17.14 24.59 29.66
N SER A 911 17.34 24.71 28.34
CA SER A 911 17.97 23.67 27.52
C SER A 911 19.42 23.41 27.94
N THR A 912 20.18 24.48 28.20
CA THR A 912 21.59 24.38 28.61
C THR A 912 21.73 23.71 29.98
N VAL A 913 20.92 24.12 30.95
CA VAL A 913 20.89 23.54 32.31
C VAL A 913 20.45 22.08 32.26
N PHE A 914 19.39 21.76 31.51
CA PHE A 914 18.95 20.38 31.31
C PHE A 914 20.09 19.52 30.74
N LYS A 915 20.72 19.95 29.64
CA LYS A 915 21.82 19.23 28.98
C LYS A 915 23.00 19.00 29.93
N PHE A 916 23.33 19.99 30.78
CA PHE A 916 24.36 19.86 31.81
C PHE A 916 24.00 18.83 32.87
N ILE A 917 22.77 18.85 33.38
CA ILE A 917 22.32 17.92 34.43
C ILE A 917 22.35 16.47 33.92
N VAL A 918 21.78 16.20 32.74
CA VAL A 918 21.60 14.82 32.23
C VAL A 918 22.82 14.28 31.50
N GLN A 919 23.91 15.04 31.41
CA GLN A 919 25.14 14.62 30.74
C GLN A 919 25.65 13.28 31.34
N PRO A 920 26.05 12.29 30.52
CA PRO A 920 26.62 11.05 31.02
C PRO A 920 27.90 11.32 31.82
N ALA A 921 28.13 10.56 32.89
CA ALA A 921 29.40 10.60 33.61
C ALA A 921 30.55 10.19 32.67
N THR A 922 31.64 10.96 32.69
CA THR A 922 32.86 10.69 31.91
C THR A 922 34.04 10.49 32.86
N GLU A 923 35.19 10.04 32.33
CA GLU A 923 36.43 9.97 33.13
C GLU A 923 36.88 11.35 33.65
N GLU A 924 36.51 12.44 32.96
CA GLU A 924 36.84 13.82 33.34
C GLU A 924 35.84 14.43 34.33
N ASP A 925 34.56 14.03 34.27
CA ASP A 925 33.53 14.42 35.23
C ASP A 925 32.68 13.20 35.64
N PRO A 926 33.05 12.53 36.75
CA PRO A 926 32.37 11.31 37.20
C PRO A 926 31.00 11.59 37.84
N SER A 927 30.59 12.87 37.97
CA SER A 927 29.35 13.20 38.66
C SER A 927 28.13 12.66 37.92
N THR A 928 27.16 12.20 38.70
CA THR A 928 25.88 11.68 38.20
C THR A 928 24.85 12.80 38.06
N PRO A 929 23.78 12.63 37.27
CA PRO A 929 22.70 13.62 37.20
C PRO A 929 22.11 14.00 38.56
N MET A 930 22.08 13.05 39.49
CA MET A 930 21.56 13.19 40.86
C MET A 930 22.48 14.03 41.75
N GLU A 931 23.76 14.17 41.39
CA GLU A 931 24.72 15.06 42.06
C GLU A 931 24.72 16.45 41.39
N ARG A 932 24.57 16.52 40.06
CA ARG A 932 24.56 17.79 39.32
C ARG A 932 23.29 18.61 39.56
N LEU A 933 22.13 17.99 39.69
CA LEU A 933 20.86 18.71 39.91
C LEU A 933 20.89 19.55 41.20
N PRO A 934 21.17 18.99 42.40
CA PRO A 934 21.25 19.80 43.63
C PRO A 934 22.40 20.80 43.64
N LEU A 935 23.46 20.56 42.86
CA LEU A 935 24.52 21.55 42.66
C LEU A 935 23.99 22.75 41.89
N THR A 936 23.28 22.53 40.78
CA THR A 936 22.71 23.56 39.90
C THR A 936 21.76 24.50 40.65
N LEU A 937 21.04 23.99 41.66
CA LEU A 937 20.08 24.74 42.48
C LEU A 937 20.72 25.63 43.56
N LYS A 938 22.04 25.55 43.79
CA LYS A 938 22.72 26.45 44.74
C LYS A 938 22.95 27.84 44.12
N ILE A 939 23.10 28.86 44.98
CA ILE A 939 23.33 30.26 44.60
C ILE A 939 24.52 30.45 43.62
N ASN A 940 25.51 29.54 43.66
CA ASN A 940 26.68 29.48 42.76
C ASN A 940 26.77 28.14 41.99
N GLY A 941 25.64 27.47 41.84
CA GLY A 941 25.52 26.11 41.31
C GLY A 941 25.85 25.95 39.84
N LEU A 942 25.74 27.04 39.09
CA LEU A 942 26.05 27.13 37.67
C LEU A 942 27.53 27.50 37.43
N ASP A 943 28.31 27.81 38.47
CA ASP A 943 29.73 28.14 38.33
C ASP A 943 30.53 27.05 37.58
N PRO A 944 30.31 25.74 37.80
CA PRO A 944 30.96 24.69 37.01
C PRO A 944 30.54 24.71 35.54
N LEU A 945 29.27 24.98 35.24
CA LEU A 945 28.75 25.11 33.87
C LEU A 945 29.32 26.36 33.18
N TYR A 946 29.38 27.49 33.89
CA TYR A 946 30.03 28.71 33.41
C TYR A 946 31.52 28.50 33.22
N ALA A 947 32.21 27.86 34.15
CA ALA A 947 33.63 27.53 34.02
C ALA A 947 33.89 26.63 32.82
N GLN A 948 33.09 25.58 32.61
CA GLN A 948 33.19 24.68 31.45
C GLN A 948 32.92 25.42 30.13
N THR A 949 31.92 26.29 30.10
CA THR A 949 31.56 27.07 28.91
C THR A 949 32.61 28.12 28.59
N LEU A 950 33.10 28.85 29.60
CA LEU A 950 34.11 29.90 29.47
C LEU A 950 35.50 29.32 29.17
N ALA A 951 35.84 28.14 29.69
CA ALA A 951 37.11 27.45 29.43
C ALA A 951 37.31 27.15 27.93
N ARG A 952 36.23 26.91 27.18
CA ARG A 952 36.30 26.71 25.72
C ARG A 952 36.75 27.96 24.98
N SER A 953 36.52 29.14 25.53
CA SER A 953 36.79 30.43 24.89
C SER A 953 37.97 31.18 25.53
N GLN A 954 38.61 30.61 26.56
CA GLN A 954 39.70 31.24 27.30
C GLN A 954 40.94 31.57 26.45
N HIS A 955 41.07 30.90 25.30
CA HIS A 955 42.16 31.09 24.35
C HIS A 955 41.98 32.32 23.45
N LEU A 956 40.78 32.92 23.43
CA LEU A 956 40.49 34.07 22.58
C LEU A 956 41.18 35.36 23.12
N PRO A 957 41.76 36.19 22.25
CA PRO A 957 42.35 37.47 22.65
C PRO A 957 41.34 38.33 23.40
N HIS A 958 41.79 39.00 24.47
CA HIS A 958 40.99 39.88 25.32
C HIS A 958 39.78 39.24 26.03
N PHE A 959 39.56 37.92 25.90
CA PHE A 959 38.43 37.20 26.49
C PHE A 959 38.22 37.54 27.97
N ARG A 960 39.29 37.47 28.77
CA ARG A 960 39.24 37.73 30.20
C ARG A 960 38.81 39.16 30.52
N HIS A 961 39.27 40.14 29.73
CA HIS A 961 38.91 41.55 29.89
C HIS A 961 37.47 41.82 29.49
N ILE A 962 37.00 41.22 28.40
CA ILE A 962 35.62 41.32 27.91
C ILE A 962 34.64 40.73 28.92
N ILE A 963 34.86 39.49 29.36
CA ILE A 963 33.98 38.82 30.33
C ILE A 963 33.98 39.52 31.68
N SER A 964 35.15 39.97 32.17
CA SER A 964 35.22 40.72 33.43
C SER A 964 34.47 42.04 33.34
N THR A 965 34.54 42.73 32.19
CA THR A 965 33.79 43.96 31.96
C THR A 965 32.29 43.70 31.97
N ILE A 966 31.82 42.68 31.24
CA ILE A 966 30.41 42.29 31.22
C ILE A 966 29.92 41.98 32.63
N ALA A 967 30.72 41.27 33.44
CA ALA A 967 30.36 40.90 34.81
C ALA A 967 30.34 42.08 35.79
N LEU A 968 31.13 43.13 35.55
CA LEU A 968 31.24 44.31 36.42
C LEU A 968 30.27 45.44 36.05
N LEU A 969 29.69 45.40 34.84
CA LEU A 969 28.75 46.41 34.39
C LEU A 969 27.41 46.29 35.12
N SER A 970 27.01 47.37 35.78
CA SER A 970 25.67 47.48 36.40
C SER A 970 24.55 47.54 35.36
N GLU A 971 24.84 48.02 34.15
CA GLU A 971 23.94 47.99 33.01
C GLU A 971 24.66 47.46 31.76
N PRO A 972 24.02 46.58 30.96
CA PRO A 972 24.66 45.97 29.81
C PRO A 972 24.98 47.01 28.73
N LEU A 973 26.24 47.02 28.27
CA LEU A 973 26.68 47.86 27.16
C LEU A 973 26.59 47.13 25.82
N PRO A 974 26.31 47.83 24.71
CA PRO A 974 26.45 47.28 23.37
C PRO A 974 27.92 46.90 23.09
N VAL A 975 28.16 45.98 22.14
CA VAL A 975 29.49 45.47 21.80
C VAL A 975 30.50 46.59 21.53
N VAL A 976 30.08 47.63 20.81
CA VAL A 976 30.90 48.83 20.52
C VAL A 976 31.26 49.59 21.81
N GLY A 977 30.32 49.66 22.77
CA GLY A 977 30.55 50.26 24.08
C GLY A 977 31.56 49.47 24.91
N ILE A 978 31.50 48.14 24.88
CA ILE A 978 32.47 47.26 25.57
C ILE A 978 33.85 47.37 24.92
N ALA A 979 33.92 47.36 23.58
CA ALA A 979 35.17 47.50 22.85
C ALA A 979 35.85 48.85 23.11
N SER A 980 35.06 49.93 23.10
CA SER A 980 35.54 51.27 23.45
C SER A 980 36.05 51.35 24.89
N LEU A 981 35.32 50.77 25.85
CA LEU A 981 35.72 50.74 27.26
C LEU A 981 37.04 49.99 27.48
N LEU A 982 37.26 48.92 26.70
CA LEU A 982 38.44 48.07 26.81
C LEU A 982 39.62 48.50 25.93
N GLY A 983 39.46 49.58 25.13
CA GLY A 983 40.47 50.01 24.18
C GLY A 983 40.79 48.96 23.11
N ILE A 984 39.82 48.09 22.80
CA ILE A 984 39.93 47.05 21.78
C ILE A 984 39.32 47.61 20.51
N GLU A 985 40.00 47.46 19.37
CA GLU A 985 39.38 47.71 18.07
C GLU A 985 38.22 46.72 17.89
N ALA A 986 36.98 47.20 18.02
CA ALA A 986 35.86 46.47 17.46
C ALA A 986 36.15 46.33 15.97
N PHE A 987 36.27 45.09 15.47
CA PHE A 987 36.25 44.85 14.04
C PHE A 987 34.86 45.27 13.53
N GLU A 988 34.72 46.54 13.19
CA GLU A 988 33.83 46.94 12.11
C GLU A 988 34.46 46.31 10.87
N GLU A 989 33.72 45.43 10.20
CA GLU A 989 34.10 44.94 8.88
C GLU A 989 34.50 46.16 8.03
N PRO A 990 35.69 46.15 7.41
CA PRO A 990 36.18 47.32 6.71
C PRO A 990 35.22 47.62 5.57
N THR A 991 34.46 48.70 5.70
CA THR A 991 33.88 49.42 4.58
C THR A 991 34.95 49.47 3.49
N LYS A 992 34.71 48.80 2.36
CA LYS A 992 35.56 48.90 1.18
C LYS A 992 35.60 50.37 0.77
N ARG A 993 36.58 51.08 1.31
CA ARG A 993 37.01 52.41 0.88
C ARG A 993 37.52 52.27 -0.56
N ALA A 994 37.02 53.16 -1.39
CA ALA A 994 37.35 53.36 -2.78
C ALA A 994 38.86 53.22 -3.07
N LYS A 995 39.16 52.38 -4.06
CA LYS A 995 40.00 52.71 -5.22
C LYS A 995 39.62 51.82 -6.39
#